data_AF-A0A454TR40-F1
#
_entry.id   AF-A0A454TR40-F1
#
_cell.length_a   1.000
_cell.length_b   1.000
_cell.length_c   1.000
_cell.angle_alpha   90.00
_cell.angle_beta   90.00
_cell.angle_gamma   90.00
#
_symmetry.space_group_name_H-M   'P 1'
#
loop_
_entity.id
_entity.type
_entity.pdbx_description
1 polymer ?
#
loop_
_entity_poly.entity_id
_entity_poly.type
_entity_poly.pdbx_seq_one_letter_code
_entity_poly.pdbx_strand_id
1 'polypeptide(L)'
;MRLSARTALGAMAPILAMLALASPAAAEDIDLYTGLTPQTGKPNVLILMDNAAAWDATASFTCATSGVVGTNNVGKDVGAEQCALYGAVSSFKNNASLLGNLNLGLMMFGTGSNAGGQFKIPSAAPYGLQLMDANGINNFLSGVQTIDRLADKANGSQVGGGMQEAWAFFAGKKGLSGTTYTSPISNPCQRNYVIYIANAVNNGKPQDTGQNAFNALVSAGATSAQQQQLTIPTYSKYQSNWGDEWARFMYQTDLSGGNSSNSQPQNIITYTISVTDGKNPDYVAFDNSMANNGGGKTYVVQLGDVDGLKNALLEIFNEVQAVNSVFASVSLPAAVNAQGQFLNQVYIGMFRPDRTAAPRWMGNLKQYQVGYDSTGAIVMQDALGKTAISSAGTGFITPSAVSFWTTEPPLSYGSSGYGSSSVSNWPANGFWINSPSGASWSLDSADGEVVEKGGAGEMLRAQYLTDQSSRVLYTCNGSGKCPTSGAMPLFNTANTWLAGSSGLTAINSGTSGAATISSSEQANLINWVRGRDVYAMDGSTVAGQEAETGPGSPVTIRPSVHGDVLHSRPVVVNYGGTTGVVVFYGANDGVFHAVNGNQTAGISGVRPGGELWGFIPPEFLGKLSRLYTNAPEIKLSTTPSGITPTPTPRDYFFDGSTTVMQDQRNASSPRTIIYLTARRGGSLIYAIEVTDPLNPRYLWSRSNSDIPELGQTWSKPRVMSVQGYSSPVLIMGAGYDTAEDSDPSPGVDTVGRGVIVLDAYTGVPVWSGLANCTGVAGVCVKVTGLTRSIASDVALLDRTGTGYIQAAYVGDVGGNLWRVDFQGSAGNTPANWTMTQLATLGGSATTNNARKFFYAPDIVPTSGYNAIMAGTGDREHPLYSASTTPGTAYNVVNRFYMIKDPNTGIMPSSWTPITEANLVDLSSTTKTYDGTGSGYYITLPNPGEKVVNAPLTVAGYTTFGTNTPAVPQAGTCYPNLGVARDYSVGFLSAAGQNANRSVQLDGGGFPPSAVYGLVSVTDSNGTTSLTPILFGGGNQTGSGGGSALQAHKVVITGAGKRKRTYWYSESDKH
;
A
#
# COMPACT_ATOMS: atom_id res chain seq x y z
N MET A 1 -38.96 17.03 -63.63
CA MET A 1 -40.03 17.97 -63.28
C MET A 1 -39.57 18.70 -62.02
N ARG A 2 -38.77 19.77 -62.20
CA ARG A 2 -39.12 21.16 -61.86
C ARG A 2 -39.67 21.31 -60.43
N LEU A 3 -38.78 21.79 -59.54
CA LEU A 3 -38.81 23.13 -58.90
C LEU A 3 -39.59 23.08 -57.58
N SER A 4 -39.17 23.67 -56.47
CA SER A 4 -38.21 24.76 -56.26
C SER A 4 -37.96 24.88 -54.75
N ALA A 5 -36.71 25.09 -54.31
CA ALA A 5 -36.20 26.39 -53.83
C ALA A 5 -36.28 26.52 -52.29
N ARG A 6 -35.27 26.99 -51.56
CA ARG A 6 -34.04 27.73 -51.90
C ARG A 6 -33.15 27.76 -50.63
N THR A 7 -31.88 27.35 -50.72
CA THR A 7 -30.64 28.19 -50.69
C THR A 7 -30.35 28.87 -49.34
N ALA A 8 -29.13 28.98 -48.80
CA ALA A 8 -27.80 28.56 -49.25
C ALA A 8 -26.76 29.00 -48.19
N LEU A 9 -25.63 28.28 -48.19
CA LEU A 9 -24.24 28.72 -47.93
C LEU A 9 -23.84 29.40 -46.60
N GLY A 10 -22.78 28.87 -46.00
CA GLY A 10 -21.87 29.62 -45.12
C GLY A 10 -20.90 28.71 -44.37
N ALA A 11 -19.66 28.63 -44.86
CA ALA A 11 -18.56 27.85 -44.29
C ALA A 11 -17.98 28.49 -43.01
N MET A 12 -17.38 27.64 -42.14
CA MET A 12 -16.15 27.82 -41.33
C MET A 12 -16.28 27.25 -39.90
N ALA A 13 -15.32 26.40 -39.55
CA ALA A 13 -14.97 25.96 -38.20
C ALA A 13 -14.35 27.12 -37.36
N PRO A 14 -13.88 26.89 -36.12
CA PRO A 14 -14.53 26.28 -34.95
C PRO A 14 -14.63 27.31 -33.80
N ILE A 15 -15.60 27.19 -32.88
CA ILE A 15 -15.56 27.91 -31.59
C ILE A 15 -15.25 26.92 -30.48
N LEU A 16 -13.98 26.97 -30.11
CA LEU A 16 -13.44 26.64 -28.80
C LEU A 16 -14.18 27.50 -27.76
N ALA A 17 -15.09 26.92 -27.00
CA ALA A 17 -15.61 27.53 -25.78
C ALA A 17 -15.39 26.55 -24.63
N MET A 18 -14.62 27.05 -23.65
CA MET A 18 -14.15 26.36 -22.47
C MET A 18 -15.29 25.69 -21.70
N LEU A 19 -15.32 24.36 -21.70
CA LEU A 19 -15.72 23.62 -20.51
C LEU A 19 -14.42 23.18 -19.83
N ALA A 20 -14.01 23.95 -18.83
CA ALA A 20 -13.17 23.42 -17.77
C ALA A 20 -14.01 22.37 -17.02
N LEU A 21 -14.09 21.16 -17.58
CA LEU A 21 -14.47 19.98 -16.82
C LEU A 21 -13.34 19.78 -15.82
N ALA A 22 -13.58 20.18 -14.57
CA ALA A 22 -12.86 19.61 -13.45
C ALA A 22 -13.00 18.09 -13.61
N SER A 23 -11.91 17.41 -13.97
CA SER A 23 -11.91 15.96 -14.05
C SER A 23 -12.32 15.46 -12.65
N PRO A 24 -13.34 14.60 -12.52
CA PRO A 24 -13.65 14.01 -11.24
C PRO A 24 -12.37 13.39 -10.68
N ALA A 25 -12.09 13.63 -9.39
CA ALA A 25 -10.99 12.96 -8.72
C ALA A 25 -11.27 11.46 -8.76
N ALA A 26 -10.41 10.69 -9.44
CA ALA A 26 -10.41 9.25 -9.30
C ALA A 26 -9.80 8.96 -7.93
N ALA A 27 -10.61 8.47 -7.01
CA ALA A 27 -10.12 8.06 -5.70
C ALA A 27 -9.83 6.56 -5.72
N GLU A 28 -8.79 6.17 -5.00
CA GLU A 28 -8.46 4.77 -4.75
C GLU A 28 -8.38 4.53 -3.25
N ASP A 29 -8.56 3.28 -2.82
CA ASP A 29 -8.48 2.94 -1.40
C ASP A 29 -7.09 3.21 -0.80
N ILE A 30 -6.05 3.30 -1.65
CA ILE A 30 -4.69 3.70 -1.30
C ILE A 30 -4.56 5.16 -0.84
N ASP A 31 -5.50 6.04 -1.21
CA ASP A 31 -5.50 7.46 -0.80
C ASP A 31 -5.59 7.59 0.74
N LEU A 32 -6.16 6.60 1.41
CA LEU A 32 -6.19 6.52 2.87
C LEU A 32 -4.77 6.46 3.48
N TYR A 33 -3.82 5.89 2.75
CA TYR A 33 -2.49 5.58 3.24
C TYR A 33 -1.42 6.58 2.80
N THR A 34 -1.73 7.38 1.80
CA THR A 34 -0.81 8.32 1.15
C THR A 34 -1.25 9.78 1.28
N GLY A 35 -2.48 10.01 1.76
CA GLY A 35 -3.08 11.34 1.84
C GLY A 35 -2.42 12.25 2.87
N LEU A 36 -2.24 13.51 2.49
CA LEU A 36 -1.94 14.60 3.40
C LEU A 36 -3.21 15.05 4.11
N THR A 37 -3.23 15.10 5.45
CA THR A 37 -4.31 15.82 6.12
C THR A 37 -4.17 17.32 5.87
N PRO A 38 -5.22 18.02 5.42
CA PRO A 38 -5.22 19.47 5.17
C PRO A 38 -4.94 20.37 6.40
N GLN A 39 -4.65 19.79 7.57
CA GLN A 39 -4.56 20.47 8.86
C GLN A 39 -3.40 19.94 9.75
N THR A 40 -2.37 19.30 9.16
CA THR A 40 -1.07 19.21 9.83
C THR A 40 -0.59 20.63 10.13
N GLY A 41 0.05 20.87 11.28
CA GLY A 41 0.72 22.16 11.48
C GLY A 41 1.61 22.44 10.28
N LYS A 42 1.43 23.58 9.62
CA LYS A 42 2.08 23.88 8.33
C LYS A 42 3.59 23.66 8.47
N PRO A 43 4.22 22.78 7.68
CA PRO A 43 5.62 22.46 7.83
C PRO A 43 6.46 23.73 7.85
N ASN A 44 7.39 23.77 8.79
CA ASN A 44 8.34 24.85 8.92
C ASN A 44 9.59 24.48 8.13
N VAL A 45 9.90 25.29 7.12
CA VAL A 45 11.06 25.09 6.27
C VAL A 45 12.00 26.28 6.45
N LEU A 46 13.23 25.98 6.85
CA LEU A 46 14.32 26.94 6.92
C LEU A 46 15.34 26.63 5.83
N ILE A 47 15.53 27.54 4.88
CA ILE A 47 16.63 27.46 3.94
C ILE A 47 17.87 28.04 4.62
N LEU A 48 18.94 27.26 4.70
CA LEU A 48 20.28 27.73 5.07
C LEU A 48 21.12 27.80 3.78
N MET A 49 21.45 29.01 3.36
CA MET A 49 22.13 29.25 2.08
C MET A 49 23.59 29.65 2.31
N ASP A 50 24.51 28.98 1.61
CA ASP A 50 25.95 29.25 1.69
C ASP A 50 26.33 30.57 0.99
N ASN A 51 26.45 31.64 1.79
CA ASN A 51 26.88 32.98 1.37
C ASN A 51 28.39 33.23 1.58
N ALA A 52 29.20 32.19 1.71
CA ALA A 52 30.65 32.33 1.81
C ALA A 52 31.26 32.71 0.45
N ALA A 53 32.57 33.00 0.42
CA ALA A 53 33.25 33.53 -0.76
C ALA A 53 33.09 32.72 -2.07
N ALA A 54 32.70 31.44 -1.99
CA ALA A 54 32.46 30.56 -3.12
C ALA A 54 31.30 31.03 -4.02
N TRP A 55 30.29 31.71 -3.46
CA TRP A 55 29.14 32.22 -4.21
C TRP A 55 29.46 33.36 -5.21
N ASP A 56 30.72 33.81 -5.23
CA ASP A 56 31.28 34.73 -6.23
C ASP A 56 31.85 34.00 -7.46
N ALA A 57 31.72 32.68 -7.51
CA ALA A 57 32.07 31.88 -8.67
C ALA A 57 31.32 32.38 -9.92
N THR A 58 32.00 32.36 -11.06
CA THR A 58 31.41 32.75 -12.34
C THR A 58 30.44 31.66 -12.80
N ALA A 59 29.18 32.02 -13.03
CA ALA A 59 28.13 31.13 -13.50
C ALA A 59 27.45 31.73 -14.73
N SER A 60 27.19 30.88 -15.74
CA SER A 60 26.42 31.27 -16.92
C SER A 60 24.98 30.81 -16.74
N PHE A 61 24.04 31.75 -16.67
CA PHE A 61 22.63 31.44 -16.51
C PHE A 61 21.75 32.55 -17.11
N THR A 62 20.47 32.24 -17.31
CA THR A 62 19.45 33.21 -17.66
C THR A 62 18.38 33.23 -16.57
N CYS A 63 17.85 34.42 -16.27
CA CYS A 63 16.74 34.54 -15.33
C CYS A 63 15.46 34.89 -16.06
N ALA A 64 14.45 34.02 -15.97
CA ALA A 64 13.18 34.17 -16.68
C ALA A 64 12.41 35.43 -16.26
N THR A 65 12.60 35.91 -15.03
CA THR A 65 11.95 37.12 -14.51
C THR A 65 12.93 38.28 -14.45
N SER A 66 12.61 39.37 -15.15
CA SER A 66 13.43 40.59 -15.15
C SER A 66 13.45 41.27 -13.78
N GLY A 67 14.58 41.85 -13.40
CA GLY A 67 14.73 42.60 -12.14
C GLY A 67 14.88 41.74 -10.88
N VAL A 68 15.00 40.41 -11.01
CA VAL A 68 15.27 39.52 -9.86
C VAL A 68 16.73 39.57 -9.45
N VAL A 69 17.64 39.57 -10.43
CA VAL A 69 19.09 39.53 -10.19
C VAL A 69 19.68 40.93 -10.35
N GLY A 70 20.25 41.46 -9.27
CA GLY A 70 20.91 42.76 -9.25
C GLY A 70 22.27 42.77 -9.95
N THR A 71 22.79 43.94 -10.29
CA THR A 71 24.07 44.11 -11.02
C THR A 71 25.26 43.45 -10.33
N ASN A 72 25.25 43.35 -9.00
CA ASN A 72 26.32 42.70 -8.23
C ASN A 72 26.28 41.17 -8.29
N ASN A 73 25.16 40.57 -8.71
CA ASN A 73 24.92 39.12 -8.75
C ASN A 73 24.89 38.55 -10.18
N VAL A 74 24.75 39.40 -11.21
CA VAL A 74 24.72 38.95 -12.62
C VAL A 74 26.00 38.20 -12.99
N GLY A 75 25.85 37.03 -13.61
CA GLY A 75 26.97 36.17 -14.03
C GLY A 75 27.70 35.48 -12.88
N LYS A 76 27.11 35.49 -11.68
CA LYS A 76 27.65 34.87 -10.47
C LYS A 76 26.73 33.76 -9.98
N ASP A 77 27.30 32.82 -9.24
CA ASP A 77 26.61 31.69 -8.62
C ASP A 77 25.38 32.13 -7.81
N VAL A 78 25.56 33.07 -6.89
CA VAL A 78 24.46 33.68 -6.12
C VAL A 78 23.34 34.24 -7.00
N GLY A 79 23.65 34.71 -8.21
CA GLY A 79 22.63 35.17 -9.15
C GLY A 79 21.78 34.03 -9.72
N ALA A 80 22.41 32.87 -9.99
CA ALA A 80 21.69 31.67 -10.41
C ALA A 80 20.82 31.13 -9.27
N GLU A 81 21.38 31.05 -8.05
CA GLU A 81 20.65 30.63 -6.84
C GLU A 81 19.47 31.57 -6.53
N GLN A 82 19.70 32.89 -6.57
CA GLN A 82 18.67 33.91 -6.38
C GLN A 82 17.54 33.75 -7.41
N CYS A 83 17.88 33.49 -8.68
CA CYS A 83 16.89 33.29 -9.72
C CYS A 83 16.09 31.99 -9.52
N ALA A 84 16.76 30.89 -9.17
CA ALA A 84 16.12 29.60 -8.95
C ALA A 84 15.18 29.65 -7.75
N LEU A 85 15.62 30.23 -6.63
CA LEU A 85 14.81 30.41 -5.42
C LEU A 85 13.59 31.29 -5.71
N TYR A 86 13.77 32.40 -6.43
CA TYR A 86 12.66 33.25 -6.84
C TYR A 86 11.68 32.48 -7.73
N GLY A 87 12.18 31.70 -8.70
CA GLY A 87 11.37 30.87 -9.58
C GLY A 87 10.58 29.79 -8.85
N ALA A 88 11.19 29.12 -7.88
CA ALA A 88 10.56 28.09 -7.06
C ALA A 88 9.43 28.68 -6.21
N VAL A 89 9.71 29.73 -5.43
CA VAL A 89 8.70 30.36 -4.56
C VAL A 89 7.60 31.08 -5.36
N SER A 90 7.93 31.67 -6.51
CA SER A 90 6.92 32.28 -7.40
C SER A 90 5.93 31.24 -7.93
N SER A 91 6.40 30.01 -8.17
CA SER A 91 5.53 28.92 -8.63
C SER A 91 4.47 28.51 -7.60
N PHE A 92 4.67 28.80 -6.31
CA PHE A 92 3.69 28.50 -5.26
C PHE A 92 2.34 29.17 -5.54
N LYS A 93 2.32 30.36 -6.17
CA LYS A 93 1.08 31.06 -6.53
C LYS A 93 0.15 30.24 -7.42
N ASN A 94 0.71 29.32 -8.20
CA ASN A 94 -0.01 28.48 -9.15
C ASN A 94 -0.04 27.00 -8.69
N ASN A 95 0.44 26.70 -7.48
CA ASN A 95 0.46 25.36 -6.91
C ASN A 95 -0.38 25.33 -5.62
N ALA A 96 -1.60 24.82 -5.72
CA ALA A 96 -2.55 24.76 -4.62
C ALA A 96 -2.05 23.95 -3.41
N SER A 97 -1.11 23.02 -3.63
CA SER A 97 -0.52 22.23 -2.55
C SER A 97 0.58 23.00 -1.81
N LEU A 98 1.18 24.04 -2.39
CA LEU A 98 2.20 24.86 -1.72
C LEU A 98 1.64 26.20 -1.21
N LEU A 99 0.66 26.77 -1.92
CA LEU A 99 0.05 28.06 -1.60
C LEU A 99 -0.62 28.04 -0.21
N GLY A 100 -0.01 28.74 0.73
CA GLY A 100 -0.51 28.88 2.10
C GLY A 100 -0.38 27.61 2.95
N ASN A 101 0.41 26.62 2.51
CA ASN A 101 0.49 25.32 3.18
C ASN A 101 1.83 25.04 3.88
N LEU A 102 2.83 25.92 3.76
CA LEU A 102 4.10 25.81 4.51
C LEU A 102 4.56 27.18 5.01
N ASN A 103 5.41 27.18 6.04
CA ASN A 103 6.11 28.37 6.49
C ASN A 103 7.55 28.32 5.99
N LEU A 104 8.05 29.41 5.41
CA LEU A 104 9.38 29.48 4.82
C LEU A 104 10.19 30.63 5.41
N GLY A 105 11.48 30.38 5.64
CA GLY A 105 12.46 31.40 6.00
C GLY A 105 13.78 31.16 5.30
N LEU A 106 14.59 32.21 5.22
CA LEU A 106 15.92 32.17 4.63
C LEU A 106 16.94 32.67 5.65
N MET A 107 17.90 31.81 5.96
CA MET A 107 19.06 32.06 6.79
C MET A 107 20.32 31.92 5.95
N MET A 108 21.33 32.72 6.27
CA MET A 108 22.65 32.71 5.66
C MET A 108 23.71 32.65 6.77
N PHE A 109 24.97 32.35 6.46
CA PHE A 109 26.03 32.41 7.47
C PHE A 109 26.30 33.85 7.91
N GLY A 110 26.70 33.98 9.18
CA GLY A 110 26.93 35.26 9.82
C GLY A 110 28.11 36.05 9.26
N THR A 111 28.07 37.37 9.48
CA THR A 111 29.17 38.30 9.18
C THR A 111 29.92 38.70 10.46
N GLY A 112 31.14 39.22 10.31
CA GLY A 112 31.94 39.69 11.45
C GLY A 112 32.32 38.56 12.42
N SER A 113 32.01 38.74 13.71
CA SER A 113 32.28 37.74 14.76
C SER A 113 31.15 36.71 14.95
N ASN A 114 30.09 36.76 14.13
CA ASN A 114 29.02 35.77 14.18
C ASN A 114 29.56 34.41 13.70
N ALA A 115 29.44 33.39 14.56
CA ALA A 115 29.91 32.02 14.32
C ALA A 115 28.78 31.05 13.94
N GLY A 116 27.56 31.54 13.78
CA GLY A 116 26.37 30.79 13.38
C GLY A 116 25.65 31.43 12.19
N GLY A 117 24.35 31.19 12.10
CA GLY A 117 23.50 31.76 11.07
C GLY A 117 22.96 33.16 11.40
N GLN A 118 22.49 33.85 10.37
CA GLN A 118 21.76 35.10 10.44
C GLN A 118 20.57 35.06 9.46
N PHE A 119 19.38 35.41 9.94
CA PHE A 119 18.20 35.47 9.07
C PHE A 119 18.33 36.60 8.05
N LYS A 120 18.13 36.25 6.77
CA LYS A 120 17.88 37.21 5.68
C LYS A 120 16.38 37.48 5.54
N ILE A 121 15.55 36.45 5.74
CA ILE A 121 14.08 36.54 5.63
C ILE A 121 13.45 35.76 6.80
N PRO A 122 12.81 36.44 7.76
CA PRO A 122 12.73 37.90 7.92
C PRO A 122 14.04 38.52 8.44
N SER A 123 14.37 39.75 8.02
CA SER A 123 15.65 40.41 8.37
C SER A 123 15.70 41.03 9.78
N ALA A 124 14.59 41.00 10.53
CA ALA A 124 14.49 41.59 11.87
C ALA A 124 13.60 40.74 12.79
N ALA A 125 13.83 40.87 14.09
CA ALA A 125 13.04 40.20 15.12
C ALA A 125 11.58 40.74 15.20
N PRO A 126 10.60 39.90 15.58
CA PRO A 126 10.71 38.48 15.93
C PRO A 126 10.92 37.61 14.68
N TYR A 127 11.96 36.77 14.70
CA TYR A 127 12.40 35.96 13.55
C TYR A 127 11.44 34.80 13.26
N GLY A 128 10.23 35.08 12.77
CA GLY A 128 9.23 34.07 12.42
C GLY A 128 9.29 33.67 10.95
N LEU A 129 9.14 32.37 10.65
CA LEU A 129 8.96 31.90 9.27
C LEU A 129 7.68 32.49 8.67
N GLN A 130 7.73 32.86 7.39
CA GLN A 130 6.60 33.44 6.69
C GLN A 130 5.67 32.35 6.18
N LEU A 131 4.39 32.45 6.48
CA LEU A 131 3.39 31.61 5.84
C LEU A 131 3.38 31.89 4.32
N MET A 132 3.56 30.88 3.49
CA MET A 132 3.61 31.02 2.03
C MET A 132 2.23 31.23 1.37
N ASP A 133 1.38 32.07 1.97
CA ASP A 133 0.18 32.61 1.32
C ASP A 133 0.56 33.72 0.32
N ALA A 134 -0.43 34.34 -0.34
CA ALA A 134 -0.16 35.38 -1.34
C ALA A 134 0.71 36.53 -0.81
N ASN A 135 0.53 36.93 0.45
CA ASN A 135 1.29 38.02 1.07
C ASN A 135 2.69 37.56 1.48
N GLY A 136 2.81 36.40 2.11
CA GLY A 136 4.10 35.85 2.51
C GLY A 136 4.97 35.50 1.30
N ILE A 137 4.39 34.97 0.22
CA ILE A 137 5.11 34.77 -1.05
C ILE A 137 5.66 36.11 -1.55
N ASN A 138 4.83 37.16 -1.62
CA ASN A 138 5.29 38.46 -2.11
C ASN A 138 6.41 39.03 -1.22
N ASN A 139 6.27 38.94 0.11
CA ASN A 139 7.28 39.41 1.05
C ASN A 139 8.60 38.61 0.92
N PHE A 140 8.51 37.30 0.78
CA PHE A 140 9.67 36.43 0.60
C PHE A 140 10.37 36.74 -0.73
N LEU A 141 9.62 36.86 -1.83
CA LEU A 141 10.15 37.23 -3.14
C LEU A 141 10.83 38.61 -3.12
N SER A 142 10.23 39.60 -2.45
CA SER A 142 10.88 40.90 -2.24
C SER A 142 12.17 40.78 -1.43
N GLY A 143 12.18 39.94 -0.38
CA GLY A 143 13.40 39.65 0.37
C GLY A 143 14.49 39.01 -0.49
N VAL A 144 14.13 38.03 -1.33
CA VAL A 144 15.05 37.37 -2.26
C VAL A 144 15.68 38.38 -3.23
N GLN A 145 14.91 39.36 -3.72
CA GLN A 145 15.45 40.43 -4.59
C GLN A 145 16.50 41.31 -3.89
N THR A 146 16.52 41.38 -2.56
CA THR A 146 17.51 42.15 -1.79
C THR A 146 18.80 41.39 -1.50
N ILE A 147 18.93 40.14 -1.94
CA ILE A 147 20.19 39.39 -1.80
C ILE A 147 21.26 40.11 -2.62
N ASP A 148 22.36 40.48 -1.96
CA ASP A 148 23.49 41.17 -2.57
C ASP A 148 24.80 40.50 -2.20
N ARG A 149 25.54 40.05 -3.23
CA ARG A 149 26.80 39.32 -3.08
C ARG A 149 27.86 40.03 -2.23
N LEU A 150 27.85 41.36 -2.17
CA LEU A 150 28.85 42.13 -1.44
C LEU A 150 28.40 42.41 -0.01
N ALA A 151 27.13 42.81 0.16
CA ALA A 151 26.58 43.19 1.46
C ALA A 151 26.31 41.99 2.35
N ASP A 152 25.86 40.87 1.77
CA ASP A 152 25.45 39.68 2.51
C ASP A 152 26.58 38.63 2.60
N LYS A 153 27.83 38.97 2.24
CA LYS A 153 28.94 38.01 2.20
C LYS A 153 29.40 37.59 3.60
N ALA A 154 29.42 36.29 3.87
CA ALA A 154 29.96 35.75 5.11
C ALA A 154 31.50 35.70 5.13
N ASN A 155 32.06 35.64 6.33
CA ASN A 155 33.50 35.49 6.56
C ASN A 155 34.02 34.08 6.22
N GLY A 156 33.15 33.07 6.29
CA GLY A 156 33.45 31.69 5.97
C GLY A 156 32.18 30.84 5.91
N SER A 157 32.28 29.66 5.30
CA SER A 157 31.16 28.69 5.27
C SER A 157 31.13 27.97 6.62
N GLN A 158 30.21 28.39 7.49
CA GLN A 158 30.13 27.94 8.89
C GLN A 158 29.04 26.88 9.04
N VAL A 159 29.21 25.72 8.40
CA VAL A 159 28.15 24.73 8.24
C VAL A 159 27.64 24.18 9.56
N GLY A 160 28.52 23.64 10.42
CA GLY A 160 28.16 23.19 11.76
C GLY A 160 27.59 24.31 12.65
N GLY A 161 28.13 25.53 12.55
CA GLY A 161 27.61 26.71 13.24
C GLY A 161 26.21 27.12 12.77
N GLY A 162 25.96 27.05 11.46
CA GLY A 162 24.67 27.34 10.84
C GLY A 162 23.62 26.27 11.15
N MET A 163 24.00 24.99 11.14
CA MET A 163 23.13 23.90 11.57
C MET A 163 22.77 24.00 13.05
N GLN A 164 23.74 24.37 13.90
CA GLN A 164 23.47 24.67 15.31
C GLN A 164 22.50 25.85 15.45
N GLU A 165 22.66 26.91 14.67
CA GLU A 165 21.77 28.07 14.70
C GLU A 165 20.34 27.67 14.28
N ALA A 166 20.20 26.85 13.23
CA ALA A 166 18.93 26.29 12.79
C ALA A 166 18.29 25.45 13.90
N TRP A 167 19.04 24.57 14.56
CA TRP A 167 18.57 23.84 15.74
C TRP A 167 18.10 24.80 16.84
N ALA A 168 18.90 25.82 17.17
CA ALA A 168 18.55 26.78 18.22
C ALA A 168 17.27 27.56 17.88
N PHE A 169 17.07 27.89 16.60
CA PHE A 169 15.84 28.49 16.12
C PHE A 169 14.63 27.58 16.37
N PHE A 170 14.69 26.33 15.89
CA PHE A 170 13.61 25.36 16.06
C PHE A 170 13.37 24.97 17.53
N ALA A 171 14.42 24.86 18.33
CA ALA A 171 14.36 24.49 19.74
C ALA A 171 13.97 25.66 20.67
N GLY A 172 13.87 26.89 20.16
CA GLY A 172 13.63 28.09 20.97
C GLY A 172 14.77 28.35 21.98
N LYS A 173 16.01 28.19 21.53
CA LYS A 173 17.23 28.33 22.34
C LYS A 173 18.12 29.47 21.80
N LYS A 174 19.28 29.63 22.42
CA LYS A 174 20.30 30.60 22.01
C LYS A 174 21.24 29.96 20.98
N GLY A 175 21.38 30.59 19.81
CA GLY A 175 22.31 30.19 18.77
C GLY A 175 23.74 30.69 19.01
N LEU A 176 24.69 30.19 18.22
CA LEU A 176 26.08 30.65 18.21
C LEU A 176 26.24 32.09 17.70
N SER A 177 25.23 32.64 17.02
CA SER A 177 25.14 34.07 16.72
C SER A 177 24.96 34.95 17.96
N GLY A 178 24.58 34.35 19.10
CA GLY A 178 24.15 35.06 20.30
C GLY A 178 22.66 35.40 20.32
N THR A 179 21.93 35.17 19.23
CA THR A 179 20.49 35.38 19.13
C THR A 179 19.75 34.36 19.97
N THR A 180 18.74 34.80 20.73
CA THR A 180 17.82 33.91 21.44
C THR A 180 16.51 33.84 20.69
N TYR A 181 16.12 32.63 20.28
CA TYR A 181 14.92 32.42 19.46
C TYR A 181 13.71 32.01 20.29
N THR A 182 12.54 32.26 19.73
CA THR A 182 11.30 31.58 20.11
C THR A 182 11.07 30.45 19.12
N SER A 183 10.75 29.26 19.60
CA SER A 183 10.50 28.12 18.72
C SER A 183 9.35 28.45 17.75
N PRO A 184 9.50 28.21 16.44
CA PRO A 184 8.41 28.29 15.47
C PRO A 184 7.46 27.09 15.55
N ILE A 185 7.79 26.10 16.39
CA ILE A 185 6.99 24.91 16.61
C ILE A 185 5.82 25.30 17.52
N SER A 186 4.72 25.64 16.88
CA SER A 186 3.49 26.07 17.54
C SER A 186 2.49 24.93 17.72
N ASN A 187 2.77 23.79 17.09
CA ASN A 187 1.86 22.67 16.99
C ASN A 187 2.68 21.37 17.08
N PRO A 188 2.26 20.37 17.90
CA PRO A 188 2.94 19.08 18.08
C PRO A 188 3.11 18.29 16.77
N CYS A 189 2.37 18.68 15.74
CA CYS A 189 2.32 18.09 14.42
C CYS A 189 3.12 18.79 13.34
N GLN A 190 3.70 19.93 13.71
CA GLN A 190 4.43 20.75 12.77
C GLN A 190 5.78 20.10 12.50
N ARG A 191 5.96 19.62 11.28
CA ARG A 191 7.23 19.08 10.83
C ARG A 191 8.21 20.21 10.56
N ASN A 192 9.48 19.97 10.86
CA ASN A 192 10.53 20.97 10.78
C ASN A 192 11.59 20.49 9.81
N TYR A 193 12.01 21.40 8.94
CA TYR A 193 12.89 21.09 7.83
C TYR A 193 13.99 22.13 7.71
N VAL A 194 15.19 21.65 7.41
CA VAL A 194 16.31 22.49 6.96
C VAL A 194 16.64 22.08 5.53
N ILE A 195 16.74 23.06 4.64
CA ILE A 195 17.29 22.89 3.29
C ILE A 195 18.63 23.60 3.27
N TYR A 196 19.70 22.84 3.21
CA TYR A 196 21.04 23.40 3.08
C TYR A 196 21.42 23.51 1.59
N ILE A 197 21.64 24.73 1.10
CA ILE A 197 22.13 24.99 -0.26
C ILE A 197 23.62 25.26 -0.17
N ALA A 198 24.41 24.29 -0.66
CA ALA A 198 25.85 24.26 -0.53
C ALA A 198 26.53 24.67 -1.84
N ASN A 199 27.55 25.52 -1.74
CA ASN A 199 28.38 25.91 -2.89
C ASN A 199 29.62 25.01 -3.00
N ALA A 200 29.38 23.79 -3.50
CA ALA A 200 30.34 22.70 -3.73
C ALA A 200 31.18 22.89 -5.01
N VAL A 201 31.71 24.10 -5.20
CA VAL A 201 32.57 24.49 -6.32
C VAL A 201 34.05 24.43 -5.93
N ASN A 202 34.97 24.59 -6.90
CA ASN A 202 36.42 24.42 -6.71
C ASN A 202 37.06 25.16 -5.50
N ASN A 203 36.57 26.36 -5.17
CA ASN A 203 37.05 27.15 -4.02
C ASN A 203 36.12 27.11 -2.80
N GLY A 204 35.00 26.40 -2.90
CA GLY A 204 34.07 26.12 -1.80
C GLY A 204 34.69 25.14 -0.82
N LYS A 205 34.40 25.32 0.47
CA LYS A 205 34.73 24.35 1.50
C LYS A 205 33.91 24.66 2.76
N PRO A 206 33.41 23.65 3.50
CA PRO A 206 32.86 23.85 4.82
C PRO A 206 34.00 24.18 5.79
N GLN A 207 34.09 25.43 6.26
CA GLN A 207 35.28 25.99 6.91
C GLN A 207 35.30 25.84 8.43
N ASP A 208 34.17 25.58 9.08
CA ASP A 208 34.08 25.50 10.54
C ASP A 208 34.49 24.14 11.08
N THR A 209 35.77 23.81 10.97
CA THR A 209 36.38 22.63 11.61
C THR A 209 36.62 22.84 13.12
N GLY A 210 35.75 23.58 13.81
CA GLY A 210 36.01 24.13 15.14
C GLY A 210 35.38 23.34 16.30
N GLN A 211 36.09 23.30 17.43
CA GLN A 211 35.63 22.76 18.72
C GLN A 211 34.31 23.40 19.22
N ASN A 212 33.96 24.60 18.73
CA ASN A 212 32.75 25.32 19.16
C ASN A 212 31.45 24.61 18.77
N ALA A 213 31.35 24.08 17.53
CA ALA A 213 30.15 23.37 17.08
C ALA A 213 29.97 22.05 17.86
N PHE A 214 31.07 21.34 18.13
CA PHE A 214 31.07 20.17 19.00
C PHE A 214 30.69 20.51 20.44
N ASN A 215 31.30 21.54 21.05
CA ASN A 215 30.99 21.96 22.41
C ASN A 215 29.51 22.36 22.54
N ALA A 216 28.95 23.01 21.52
CA ALA A 216 27.54 23.36 21.46
C ALA A 216 26.66 22.10 21.33
N LEU A 217 27.08 21.09 20.56
CA LEU A 217 26.37 19.82 20.39
C LEU A 217 26.31 19.05 21.72
N VAL A 218 27.43 18.99 22.44
CA VAL A 218 27.50 18.43 23.79
C VAL A 218 26.58 19.19 24.74
N SER A 219 26.62 20.53 24.70
CA SER A 219 25.76 21.39 25.54
C SER A 219 24.28 21.26 25.22
N ALA A 220 23.93 20.89 23.98
CA ALA A 220 22.56 20.62 23.55
C ALA A 220 22.02 19.26 24.05
N GLY A 221 22.86 18.42 24.63
CA GLY A 221 22.47 17.14 25.23
C GLY A 221 22.72 15.91 24.33
N ALA A 222 23.59 16.01 23.32
CA ALA A 222 23.94 14.89 22.47
C ALA A 222 24.51 13.70 23.26
N THR A 223 24.05 12.49 22.95
CA THR A 223 24.54 11.24 23.55
C THR A 223 25.98 10.92 23.11
N SER A 224 26.66 10.01 23.82
CA SER A 224 28.01 9.58 23.45
C SER A 224 28.11 9.01 22.03
N ALA A 225 27.04 8.39 21.51
CA ALA A 225 26.96 7.92 20.13
C ALA A 225 26.82 9.09 19.13
N GLN A 226 26.03 10.11 19.49
CA GLN A 226 25.84 11.31 18.68
C GLN A 226 27.05 12.26 18.68
N GLN A 227 27.98 12.07 19.61
CA GLN A 227 29.25 12.81 19.68
C GLN A 227 30.35 12.20 18.80
N GLN A 228 30.13 11.05 18.16
CA GLN A 228 31.10 10.44 17.26
C GLN A 228 30.99 11.00 15.85
N GLN A 229 32.12 11.28 15.20
CA GLN A 229 32.14 11.67 13.78
C GLN A 229 31.61 10.54 12.90
N LEU A 230 30.78 10.89 11.93
CA LEU A 230 30.28 10.01 10.90
C LEU A 230 31.41 9.63 9.95
N THR A 231 31.39 8.39 9.46
CA THR A 231 32.39 7.93 8.49
C THR A 231 31.89 8.22 7.08
N ILE A 232 32.66 8.97 6.30
CA ILE A 232 32.37 9.21 4.88
C ILE A 232 33.24 8.24 4.06
N PRO A 233 32.65 7.22 3.38
CA PRO A 233 33.44 6.15 2.77
C PRO A 233 34.36 6.58 1.62
N THR A 234 33.94 7.59 0.84
CA THR A 234 34.65 8.11 -0.34
C THR A 234 34.61 9.63 -0.34
N TYR A 235 35.71 10.28 -0.73
CA TYR A 235 35.85 11.75 -0.72
C TYR A 235 35.67 12.35 0.68
N SER A 236 36.42 11.83 1.66
CA SER A 236 36.26 12.08 3.09
C SER A 236 36.96 13.34 3.62
N LYS A 237 37.45 14.22 2.74
CA LYS A 237 38.25 15.41 3.14
C LYS A 237 37.57 16.27 4.21
N TYR A 238 36.24 16.35 4.23
CA TYR A 238 35.47 17.18 5.16
C TYR A 238 34.79 16.40 6.30
N GLN A 239 35.12 15.12 6.51
CA GLN A 239 34.56 14.28 7.58
C GLN A 239 34.73 14.86 9.00
N SER A 240 35.72 15.74 9.19
CA SER A 240 35.96 16.37 10.51
C SER A 240 35.05 17.57 10.82
N ASN A 241 34.22 18.00 9.86
CA ASN A 241 33.20 19.02 10.08
C ASN A 241 32.04 18.43 10.88
N TRP A 242 31.34 19.26 11.68
CA TRP A 242 30.28 18.80 12.59
C TRP A 242 28.85 18.96 12.03
N GLY A 243 28.70 19.39 10.76
CA GLY A 243 27.41 19.68 10.15
C GLY A 243 26.50 18.46 10.01
N ASP A 244 27.04 17.31 9.62
CA ASP A 244 26.31 16.05 9.50
C ASP A 244 26.00 15.40 10.87
N GLU A 245 26.84 15.59 11.89
CA GLU A 245 26.47 15.20 13.26
C GLU A 245 25.35 16.08 13.83
N TRP A 246 25.36 17.39 13.54
CA TRP A 246 24.24 18.27 13.91
C TRP A 246 22.96 17.82 13.22
N ALA A 247 23.00 17.53 11.91
CA ALA A 247 21.85 17.00 11.17
C ALA A 247 21.32 15.69 11.79
N ARG A 248 22.22 14.76 12.15
CA ARG A 248 21.87 13.51 12.86
C ARG A 248 21.22 13.78 14.20
N PHE A 249 21.81 14.65 15.01
CA PHE A 249 21.27 14.99 16.33
C PHE A 249 19.89 15.64 16.22
N MET A 250 19.73 16.58 15.29
CA MET A 250 18.47 17.25 14.99
C MET A 250 17.37 16.28 14.52
N TYR A 251 17.75 15.24 13.76
CA TYR A 251 16.83 14.19 13.32
C TYR A 251 16.45 13.21 14.45
N GLN A 252 17.35 12.95 15.40
CA GLN A 252 17.13 11.99 16.49
C GLN A 252 16.57 12.61 17.77
N THR A 253 16.45 13.94 17.83
CA THR A 253 16.04 14.66 19.04
C THR A 253 14.61 15.17 18.92
N ASP A 254 13.81 14.95 19.97
CA ASP A 254 12.48 15.53 20.10
C ASP A 254 12.55 16.96 20.67
N LEU A 255 11.95 17.92 19.96
CA LEU A 255 11.91 19.33 20.37
C LEU A 255 10.61 19.71 21.10
N SER A 256 9.71 18.77 21.38
CA SER A 256 8.35 19.00 21.91
C SER A 256 8.23 19.58 23.33
N GLY A 257 9.33 19.77 24.05
CA GLY A 257 9.32 20.54 25.30
C GLY A 257 8.34 20.03 26.37
N GLY A 258 8.29 18.71 26.60
CA GLY A 258 7.76 18.14 27.84
C GLY A 258 6.25 18.26 28.06
N ASN A 259 5.42 17.75 27.15
CA ASN A 259 4.18 17.04 27.51
C ASN A 259 3.57 16.32 26.30
N SER A 260 3.98 15.08 26.02
CA SER A 260 3.13 14.18 25.23
C SER A 260 3.47 12.72 25.50
N SER A 261 2.54 12.03 26.13
CA SER A 261 2.38 10.57 26.16
C SER A 261 2.11 9.96 24.78
N ASN A 262 2.54 10.61 23.69
CA ASN A 262 2.24 10.27 22.31
C ASN A 262 3.58 10.00 21.61
N SER A 263 3.68 8.86 20.97
CA SER A 263 4.92 8.19 20.58
C SER A 263 5.67 8.75 19.37
N GLN A 264 5.70 10.06 19.09
CA GLN A 264 6.39 10.61 17.91
C GLN A 264 7.16 11.92 18.17
N PRO A 265 8.49 11.97 17.91
CA PRO A 265 9.35 13.13 18.20
C PRO A 265 9.18 14.27 17.18
N GLN A 266 9.22 15.53 17.64
CA GLN A 266 9.29 16.73 16.80
C GLN A 266 10.72 17.03 16.36
N ASN A 267 11.26 16.16 15.51
CA ASN A 267 12.62 16.28 14.97
C ASN A 267 12.70 17.27 13.79
N ILE A 268 13.92 17.52 13.31
CA ILE A 268 14.19 18.34 12.14
C ILE A 268 14.82 17.46 11.06
N ILE A 269 14.22 17.46 9.87
CA ILE A 269 14.71 16.71 8.70
C ILE A 269 15.59 17.64 7.85
N THR A 270 16.76 17.16 7.43
CA THR A 270 17.74 17.97 6.66
C THR A 270 17.86 17.49 5.22
N TYR A 271 17.53 18.35 4.27
CA TYR A 271 17.82 18.18 2.85
C TYR A 271 19.08 18.95 2.47
N THR A 272 19.83 18.44 1.49
CA THR A 272 21.00 19.13 0.94
C THR A 272 20.88 19.30 -0.57
N ILE A 273 21.28 20.47 -1.07
CA ILE A 273 21.44 20.75 -2.49
C ILE A 273 22.87 21.21 -2.73
N SER A 274 23.68 20.39 -3.37
CA SER A 274 25.05 20.73 -3.75
C SER A 274 25.06 21.39 -5.13
N VAL A 275 25.30 22.69 -5.18
CA VAL A 275 25.61 23.41 -6.43
C VAL A 275 27.08 23.19 -6.75
N THR A 276 27.38 22.54 -7.87
CA THR A 276 28.74 22.07 -8.17
C THR A 276 29.21 22.36 -9.59
N ASP A 277 30.51 22.61 -9.73
CA ASP A 277 31.24 22.66 -11.00
C ASP A 277 31.98 21.34 -11.30
N GLY A 278 31.71 20.30 -10.49
CA GLY A 278 32.34 18.98 -10.57
C GLY A 278 33.77 18.90 -10.02
N LYS A 279 34.32 19.99 -9.44
CA LYS A 279 35.72 20.04 -8.99
C LYS A 279 35.93 19.79 -7.50
N ASN A 280 34.86 19.66 -6.72
CA ASN A 280 34.92 19.45 -5.28
C ASN A 280 33.99 18.30 -4.81
N PRO A 281 34.24 17.07 -5.27
CA PRO A 281 33.42 15.91 -4.93
C PRO A 281 33.41 15.60 -3.43
N ASP A 282 34.43 16.01 -2.67
CA ASP A 282 34.45 15.88 -1.21
C ASP A 282 33.34 16.68 -0.53
N TYR A 283 32.99 17.86 -1.05
CA TYR A 283 31.92 18.66 -0.45
C TYR A 283 30.57 18.02 -0.76
N VAL A 284 30.37 17.54 -1.99
CA VAL A 284 29.16 16.79 -2.37
C VAL A 284 29.00 15.53 -1.51
N ALA A 285 30.08 14.79 -1.25
CA ALA A 285 30.03 13.60 -0.38
C ALA A 285 29.68 13.94 1.09
N PHE A 286 30.17 15.08 1.59
CA PHE A 286 29.81 15.59 2.90
C PHE A 286 28.34 16.01 2.98
N ASP A 287 27.84 16.73 1.98
CA ASP A 287 26.41 17.09 1.88
C ASP A 287 25.53 15.84 1.80
N ASN A 288 26.01 14.79 1.14
CA ASN A 288 25.34 13.49 1.11
C ASN A 288 25.26 12.84 2.49
N SER A 289 26.38 12.84 3.24
CA SER A 289 26.41 12.35 4.63
C SER A 289 25.39 13.10 5.48
N MET A 290 25.33 14.43 5.34
CA MET A 290 24.45 15.30 6.13
C MET A 290 22.97 15.00 5.91
N ALA A 291 22.49 14.93 4.66
CA ALA A 291 21.09 14.64 4.41
C ALA A 291 20.70 13.21 4.81
N ASN A 292 21.57 12.24 4.50
CA ASN A 292 21.31 10.82 4.80
C ASN A 292 21.16 10.58 6.31
N ASN A 293 22.03 11.21 7.12
CA ASN A 293 21.94 11.10 8.58
C ASN A 293 20.90 12.07 9.19
N GLY A 294 20.53 13.13 8.46
CA GLY A 294 19.47 14.07 8.81
C GLY A 294 18.07 13.65 8.36
N GLY A 295 17.90 12.45 7.79
CA GLY A 295 16.61 11.88 7.37
C GLY A 295 16.00 12.48 6.10
N GLY A 296 16.72 13.36 5.39
CA GLY A 296 16.26 13.99 4.14
C GLY A 296 16.87 13.36 2.89
N LYS A 297 16.84 14.10 1.78
CA LYS A 297 17.43 13.70 0.49
C LYS A 297 18.51 14.67 0.03
N THR A 298 19.32 14.19 -0.90
CA THR A 298 20.42 14.92 -1.51
C THR A 298 20.06 15.27 -2.95
N TYR A 299 20.50 16.44 -3.38
CA TYR A 299 20.35 16.92 -4.74
C TYR A 299 21.69 17.46 -5.21
N VAL A 300 22.09 17.14 -6.44
CA VAL A 300 23.30 17.68 -7.05
C VAL A 300 22.90 18.43 -8.30
N VAL A 301 23.22 19.72 -8.33
CA VAL A 301 22.85 20.64 -9.42
C VAL A 301 24.11 21.26 -10.00
N GLN A 302 24.17 21.35 -11.33
CA GLN A 302 25.30 21.98 -11.99
C GLN A 302 25.28 23.50 -11.76
N LEU A 303 26.45 24.09 -11.54
CA LEU A 303 26.63 25.52 -11.39
C LEU A 303 26.00 26.28 -12.57
N GLY A 304 25.05 27.17 -12.29
CA GLY A 304 24.32 27.95 -13.29
C GLY A 304 23.04 27.29 -13.84
N ASP A 305 22.72 26.06 -13.45
CA ASP A 305 21.47 25.37 -13.82
C ASP A 305 20.30 25.82 -12.94
N VAL A 306 19.70 26.95 -13.32
CA VAL A 306 18.58 27.57 -12.61
C VAL A 306 17.35 26.66 -12.56
N ASP A 307 17.03 25.95 -13.65
CA ASP A 307 15.86 25.08 -13.70
C ASP A 307 16.08 23.81 -12.88
N GLY A 308 17.29 23.23 -12.91
CA GLY A 308 17.68 22.12 -12.04
C GLY A 308 17.54 22.45 -10.56
N LEU A 309 18.06 23.61 -10.12
CA LEU A 309 17.95 24.05 -8.73
C LEU A 309 16.51 24.35 -8.32
N LYS A 310 15.76 25.00 -9.22
CA LYS A 310 14.32 25.25 -9.01
C LYS A 310 13.54 23.96 -8.85
N ASN A 311 13.80 22.96 -9.69
CA ASN A 311 13.11 21.67 -9.62
C ASN A 311 13.47 20.92 -8.33
N ALA A 312 14.75 20.88 -7.94
CA ALA A 312 15.18 20.30 -6.67
C ALA A 312 14.46 20.96 -5.48
N LEU A 313 14.39 22.31 -5.45
CA LEU A 313 13.64 23.03 -4.43
C LEU A 313 12.15 22.66 -4.42
N LEU A 314 11.51 22.56 -5.59
CA LEU A 314 10.10 22.20 -5.70
C LEU A 314 9.82 20.76 -5.26
N GLU A 315 10.69 19.81 -5.62
CA GLU A 315 10.61 18.42 -5.15
C GLU A 315 10.68 18.37 -3.62
N ILE A 316 11.65 19.09 -3.01
CA ILE A 316 11.76 19.19 -1.56
C ILE A 316 10.48 19.82 -0.97
N PHE A 317 10.01 20.96 -1.48
CA PHE A 317 8.81 21.63 -0.96
C PHE A 317 7.54 20.78 -1.07
N ASN A 318 7.49 19.86 -2.02
CA ASN A 318 6.41 18.89 -2.13
C ASN A 318 6.60 17.71 -1.14
N GLU A 319 7.83 17.21 -0.99
CA GLU A 319 8.14 16.11 -0.06
C GLU A 319 7.96 16.49 1.41
N VAL A 320 8.29 17.73 1.79
CA VAL A 320 8.08 18.23 3.17
C VAL A 320 6.62 18.24 3.61
N GLN A 321 5.70 17.94 2.70
CA GLN A 321 4.30 17.74 3.03
C GLN A 321 3.96 16.28 3.36
N ALA A 322 4.58 15.27 2.72
CA ALA A 322 4.22 13.85 2.75
C ALA A 322 4.31 13.15 4.13
N VAL A 323 3.39 12.22 4.44
CA VAL A 323 3.35 11.46 5.71
C VAL A 323 3.21 9.94 5.46
N ASN A 324 3.91 9.12 6.25
CA ASN A 324 3.96 7.65 6.14
C ASN A 324 2.83 6.96 6.92
N SER A 325 2.26 5.87 6.37
CA SER A 325 1.42 4.90 7.10
C SER A 325 1.74 3.45 6.65
N VAL A 326 1.50 2.43 7.48
CA VAL A 326 1.82 1.01 7.20
C VAL A 326 0.59 0.14 7.53
N PHE A 327 0.24 -0.83 6.69
CA PHE A 327 -0.83 -1.82 6.98
C PHE A 327 -0.48 -3.23 6.49
N ALA A 328 -1.20 -4.23 7.02
CA ALA A 328 -0.92 -5.64 6.80
C ALA A 328 -2.17 -6.54 6.65
N SER A 329 -2.13 -7.53 5.75
CA SER A 329 -3.21 -8.51 5.50
C SER A 329 -2.88 -9.87 6.14
N VAL A 330 -3.84 -10.57 6.78
CA VAL A 330 -3.61 -11.83 7.53
C VAL A 330 -4.19 -13.06 6.81
N SER A 331 -3.46 -14.19 6.80
CA SER A 331 -3.94 -15.51 6.39
C SER A 331 -3.47 -16.66 7.29
N LEU A 332 -4.25 -17.77 7.29
CA LEU A 332 -3.99 -18.98 8.10
C LEU A 332 -4.01 -20.24 7.22
N PRO A 333 -3.06 -21.18 7.37
CA PRO A 333 -2.98 -22.45 6.66
C PRO A 333 -3.82 -23.58 7.29
N ALA A 334 -4.54 -24.34 6.47
CA ALA A 334 -5.22 -25.56 6.91
C ALA A 334 -4.22 -26.72 7.15
N ALA A 335 -4.46 -27.55 8.17
CA ALA A 335 -3.65 -28.72 8.52
C ALA A 335 -4.07 -29.97 7.70
N VAL A 336 -3.09 -30.77 7.25
CA VAL A 336 -3.29 -31.98 6.43
C VAL A 336 -3.85 -33.18 7.19
N ASN A 337 -3.52 -33.34 8.48
CA ASN A 337 -3.88 -34.55 9.24
C ASN A 337 -5.28 -34.47 9.88
N ALA A 338 -5.93 -33.31 9.75
CA ALA A 338 -7.27 -33.05 10.24
C ALA A 338 -7.83 -31.82 9.50
N GLN A 339 -8.34 -32.03 8.28
CA GLN A 339 -9.00 -30.98 7.50
C GLN A 339 -10.14 -30.37 8.34
N GLY A 340 -10.00 -29.08 8.69
CA GLY A 340 -10.81 -28.37 9.69
C GLY A 340 -10.05 -27.88 10.93
N GLN A 341 -8.74 -28.14 11.01
CA GLN A 341 -7.78 -27.51 11.92
C GLN A 341 -6.81 -26.65 11.10
N PHE A 342 -6.35 -25.53 11.65
CA PHE A 342 -5.31 -24.70 11.06
C PHE A 342 -3.97 -25.01 11.75
N LEU A 343 -2.88 -25.05 10.97
CA LEU A 343 -1.55 -25.04 11.59
C LEU A 343 -1.35 -23.71 12.28
N ASN A 344 -0.57 -23.72 13.36
CA ASN A 344 -0.27 -22.52 14.14
C ASN A 344 0.80 -21.65 13.44
N GLN A 345 0.47 -21.19 12.24
CA GLN A 345 1.32 -20.36 11.39
C GLN A 345 0.44 -19.24 10.85
N VAL A 346 0.76 -18.00 11.17
CA VAL A 346 -0.01 -16.82 10.75
C VAL A 346 0.85 -16.05 9.75
N TYR A 347 0.42 -15.98 8.49
CA TYR A 347 1.15 -15.24 7.46
C TYR A 347 0.54 -13.85 7.30
N ILE A 348 1.41 -12.85 7.28
CA ILE A 348 1.01 -11.45 7.23
C ILE A 348 1.72 -10.77 6.06
N GLY A 349 0.96 -10.41 5.03
CA GLY A 349 1.44 -9.59 3.92
C GLY A 349 1.53 -8.13 4.38
N MET A 350 2.63 -7.46 4.09
CA MET A 350 2.90 -6.09 4.54
C MET A 350 3.20 -5.18 3.36
N PHE A 351 2.87 -3.90 3.53
CA PHE A 351 3.24 -2.86 2.57
C PHE A 351 3.51 -1.53 3.25
N ARG A 352 4.37 -0.73 2.61
CA ARG A 352 4.63 0.66 2.97
C ARG A 352 4.58 1.51 1.70
N PRO A 353 3.69 2.52 1.64
CA PRO A 353 3.74 3.52 0.61
C PRO A 353 5.09 4.22 0.52
N ASP A 354 5.53 4.52 -0.70
CA ASP A 354 6.67 5.39 -0.89
C ASP A 354 6.33 6.81 -0.44
N ARG A 355 7.24 7.41 0.33
CA ARG A 355 7.09 8.76 0.90
C ARG A 355 6.97 9.86 -0.16
N THR A 356 7.40 9.59 -1.39
CA THR A 356 7.34 10.53 -2.51
C THR A 356 6.33 10.13 -3.57
N ALA A 357 5.39 9.24 -3.22
CA ALA A 357 4.44 8.65 -4.16
C ALA A 357 5.14 7.96 -5.35
N ALA A 358 6.42 7.58 -5.22
CA ALA A 358 7.09 6.82 -6.26
C ALA A 358 6.38 5.46 -6.44
N PRO A 359 6.38 4.90 -7.66
CA PRO A 359 5.62 3.69 -7.97
C PRO A 359 6.15 2.44 -7.25
N ARG A 360 7.43 2.38 -6.87
CA ARG A 360 7.99 1.26 -6.09
C ARG A 360 7.64 1.40 -4.61
N TRP A 361 6.71 0.60 -4.13
CA TRP A 361 6.41 0.48 -2.70
C TRP A 361 7.08 -0.75 -2.12
N MET A 362 7.52 -0.62 -0.86
CA MET A 362 8.14 -1.73 -0.15
C MET A 362 7.07 -2.68 0.36
N GLY A 363 7.37 -3.98 0.34
CA GLY A 363 6.53 -4.99 0.96
C GLY A 363 7.28 -6.18 1.49
N ASN A 364 6.53 -7.06 2.16
CA ASN A 364 7.08 -8.25 2.76
C ASN A 364 5.98 -9.27 3.08
N LEU A 365 6.39 -10.50 3.38
CA LEU A 365 5.56 -11.52 4.00
C LEU A 365 6.24 -11.97 5.29
N LYS A 366 5.57 -11.78 6.43
CA LYS A 366 6.06 -12.18 7.76
C LYS A 366 5.23 -13.34 8.31
N GLN A 367 5.87 -14.21 9.10
CA GLN A 367 5.20 -15.32 9.76
C GLN A 367 5.25 -15.14 11.28
N TYR A 368 4.10 -15.36 11.92
CA TYR A 368 3.88 -15.35 13.38
C TYR A 368 3.11 -16.60 13.81
N GLN A 369 2.78 -16.73 15.08
CA GLN A 369 1.91 -17.80 15.59
C GLN A 369 0.92 -17.30 16.64
N VAL A 370 0.00 -18.15 17.07
CA VAL A 370 -0.87 -17.91 18.23
C VAL A 370 -0.33 -18.68 19.43
N GLY A 371 -0.31 -18.06 20.61
CA GLY A 371 0.09 -18.72 21.84
C GLY A 371 -0.60 -18.13 23.06
N TYR A 372 -0.21 -18.60 24.24
CA TYR A 372 -0.66 -18.06 25.52
C TYR A 372 0.36 -17.07 26.08
N ASP A 373 -0.10 -15.92 26.56
CA ASP A 373 0.73 -15.03 27.35
C ASP A 373 0.93 -15.55 28.79
N SER A 374 1.67 -14.81 29.61
CA SER A 374 1.94 -15.17 31.01
C SER A 374 0.69 -15.21 31.90
N THR A 375 -0.44 -14.65 31.44
CA THR A 375 -1.73 -14.65 32.14
C THR A 375 -2.65 -15.78 31.68
N GLY A 376 -2.25 -16.54 30.65
CA GLY A 376 -3.07 -17.59 30.04
C GLY A 376 -4.08 -17.07 29.01
N ALA A 377 -3.94 -15.83 28.54
CA ALA A 377 -4.74 -15.27 27.46
C ALA A 377 -4.14 -15.60 26.09
N ILE A 378 -5.00 -15.79 25.09
CA ILE A 378 -4.58 -16.00 23.71
C ILE A 378 -4.03 -14.70 23.12
N VAL A 379 -2.81 -14.76 22.57
CA VAL A 379 -2.13 -13.64 21.91
C VAL A 379 -1.42 -14.10 20.64
N MET A 380 -1.12 -13.15 19.74
CA MET A 380 -0.18 -13.40 18.65
C MET A 380 1.25 -13.35 19.21
N GLN A 381 2.05 -14.35 18.88
CA GLN A 381 3.44 -14.47 19.31
C GLN A 381 4.43 -14.39 18.16
N ASP A 382 5.59 -13.83 18.47
CA ASP A 382 6.77 -13.81 17.62
C ASP A 382 7.57 -15.12 17.72
N ALA A 383 8.67 -15.22 16.98
CA ALA A 383 9.54 -16.40 16.96
C ALA A 383 10.19 -16.72 18.31
N LEU A 384 10.23 -15.74 19.23
CA LEU A 384 10.80 -15.86 20.58
C LEU A 384 9.74 -16.18 21.64
N GLY A 385 8.49 -16.41 21.24
CA GLY A 385 7.36 -16.67 22.14
C GLY A 385 6.85 -15.43 22.88
N LYS A 386 7.28 -14.22 22.49
CA LYS A 386 6.81 -12.96 23.06
C LYS A 386 5.60 -12.45 22.28
N THR A 387 4.80 -11.58 22.89
CA THR A 387 3.65 -10.96 22.19
C THR A 387 4.15 -10.11 21.01
N ALA A 388 3.64 -10.39 19.81
CA ALA A 388 4.02 -9.70 18.58
C ALA A 388 3.30 -8.35 18.40
N ILE A 389 2.21 -8.11 19.13
CA ILE A 389 1.43 -6.87 19.08
C ILE A 389 1.92 -5.89 20.15
N SER A 390 2.03 -4.61 19.79
CA SER A 390 2.44 -3.54 20.72
C SER A 390 1.45 -3.39 21.89
N SER A 391 1.99 -3.32 23.11
CA SER A 391 1.22 -3.00 24.32
C SER A 391 0.87 -1.51 24.44
N ALA A 392 1.41 -0.66 23.57
CA ALA A 392 1.15 0.78 23.57
C ALA A 392 -0.21 1.17 22.96
N GLY A 393 -1.06 0.20 22.60
CA GLY A 393 -2.38 0.45 22.02
C GLY A 393 -2.32 1.04 20.61
N THR A 394 -1.22 0.80 19.88
CA THR A 394 -1.04 1.33 18.52
C THR A 394 -1.74 0.48 17.46
N GLY A 395 -2.13 -0.75 17.80
CA GLY A 395 -2.72 -1.70 16.85
C GLY A 395 -1.71 -2.42 15.95
N PHE A 396 -0.42 -2.03 16.00
CA PHE A 396 0.63 -2.55 15.13
C PHE A 396 1.52 -3.61 15.81
N ILE A 397 2.33 -4.28 14.99
CA ILE A 397 3.42 -5.15 15.45
C ILE A 397 4.39 -4.32 16.31
N THR A 398 4.91 -4.90 17.40
CA THR A 398 5.87 -4.21 18.26
C THR A 398 7.25 -4.09 17.59
N PRO A 399 8.00 -2.99 17.77
CA PRO A 399 9.36 -2.83 17.23
C PRO A 399 10.37 -3.90 17.61
N SER A 400 10.12 -4.59 18.73
CA SER A 400 10.99 -5.67 19.19
C SER A 400 10.59 -7.06 18.69
N ALA A 401 9.52 -7.18 17.89
CA ALA A 401 9.05 -8.49 17.41
C ALA A 401 10.03 -9.06 16.38
N VAL A 402 10.21 -10.38 16.44
CA VAL A 402 11.01 -11.14 15.47
C VAL A 402 10.11 -12.12 14.72
N SER A 403 9.88 -11.91 13.42
CA SER A 403 9.11 -12.89 12.62
C SER A 403 9.88 -14.22 12.47
N PHE A 404 9.17 -15.33 12.22
CA PHE A 404 9.75 -16.69 12.23
C PHE A 404 10.89 -16.92 11.24
N TRP A 405 10.98 -16.13 10.17
CA TRP A 405 12.03 -16.26 9.17
C TRP A 405 13.17 -15.26 9.39
N THR A 406 12.98 -14.27 10.27
CA THR A 406 13.94 -13.18 10.48
C THR A 406 15.14 -13.64 11.29
N THR A 407 16.36 -13.43 10.79
CA THR A 407 17.58 -13.87 11.51
C THR A 407 18.78 -12.98 11.17
N GLU A 408 19.54 -12.51 12.16
CA GLU A 408 20.73 -11.68 11.90
C GLU A 408 22.01 -12.26 12.56
N PRO A 409 23.10 -12.49 11.79
CA PRO A 409 23.11 -12.61 10.34
C PRO A 409 22.37 -13.90 9.91
N PRO A 410 21.78 -13.94 8.70
CA PRO A 410 21.29 -15.16 8.10
C PRO A 410 22.36 -16.25 8.08
N LEU A 411 22.04 -17.42 8.61
CA LEU A 411 22.89 -18.60 8.48
C LEU A 411 22.93 -19.07 7.03
N SER A 412 23.97 -19.79 6.61
CA SER A 412 24.00 -20.50 5.33
C SER A 412 22.94 -21.62 5.32
N TYR A 413 22.44 -21.96 4.13
CA TYR A 413 21.45 -23.02 3.96
C TYR A 413 21.80 -23.91 2.77
N GLY A 414 21.66 -25.21 2.95
CA GLY A 414 21.91 -26.19 1.89
C GLY A 414 20.93 -27.36 1.96
N SER A 415 21.24 -28.43 1.22
CA SER A 415 20.41 -29.64 1.16
C SER A 415 20.25 -30.33 2.53
N SER A 416 21.20 -30.16 3.45
CA SER A 416 21.15 -30.71 4.81
C SER A 416 20.48 -29.79 5.84
N GLY A 417 19.93 -28.64 5.43
CA GLY A 417 19.35 -27.65 6.34
C GLY A 417 20.26 -26.45 6.59
N TYR A 418 20.07 -25.79 7.74
CA TYR A 418 20.91 -24.68 8.18
C TYR A 418 22.33 -25.14 8.52
N GLY A 419 23.32 -24.41 8.00
CA GLY A 419 24.72 -24.55 8.39
C GLY A 419 25.06 -23.76 9.67
N SER A 420 26.32 -23.85 10.11
CA SER A 420 26.82 -23.09 11.26
C SER A 420 27.48 -21.75 10.91
N SER A 421 27.80 -21.52 9.64
CA SER A 421 28.34 -20.24 9.15
C SER A 421 27.23 -19.34 8.64
N SER A 422 27.43 -18.02 8.69
CA SER A 422 26.56 -17.04 8.04
C SER A 422 26.54 -17.21 6.52
N VAL A 423 25.56 -16.59 5.85
CA VAL A 423 25.57 -16.40 4.40
C VAL A 423 26.86 -15.69 4.01
N SER A 424 27.55 -16.23 3.02
CA SER A 424 28.80 -15.66 2.53
C SER A 424 28.57 -14.23 2.03
N ASN A 425 29.48 -13.32 2.38
CA ASN A 425 29.40 -11.89 2.06
C ASN A 425 28.22 -11.13 2.67
N TRP A 426 27.48 -11.72 3.63
CA TRP A 426 26.51 -10.95 4.41
C TRP A 426 27.25 -9.81 5.15
N PRO A 427 26.79 -8.55 5.05
CA PRO A 427 27.50 -7.42 5.66
C PRO A 427 27.58 -7.57 7.18
N ALA A 428 28.80 -7.49 7.73
CA ALA A 428 29.03 -7.69 9.17
C ALA A 428 28.29 -6.67 10.06
N ASN A 429 27.97 -5.50 9.52
CA ASN A 429 27.26 -4.42 10.21
C ASN A 429 25.77 -4.34 9.82
N GLY A 430 25.24 -5.36 9.12
CA GLY A 430 23.85 -5.44 8.68
C GLY A 430 23.60 -5.00 7.25
N PHE A 431 22.58 -5.58 6.63
CA PHE A 431 22.17 -5.26 5.25
C PHE A 431 21.78 -3.79 5.10
N TRP A 432 21.17 -3.19 6.12
CA TRP A 432 20.62 -1.83 6.10
C TRP A 432 21.61 -0.78 6.61
N ILE A 433 22.93 -1.03 6.57
CA ILE A 433 23.95 -0.09 7.06
C ILE A 433 23.84 1.31 6.44
N ASN A 434 23.45 1.41 5.17
CA ASN A 434 23.30 2.68 4.45
C ASN A 434 21.86 3.24 4.50
N SER A 435 20.93 2.56 5.15
CA SER A 435 19.54 3.03 5.35
C SER A 435 18.94 2.44 6.63
N PRO A 436 19.53 2.76 7.79
CA PRO A 436 19.13 2.13 9.04
C PRO A 436 17.77 2.66 9.53
N SER A 437 16.95 1.76 10.07
CA SER A 437 15.57 2.05 10.50
C SER A 437 15.09 1.09 11.60
N GLY A 438 14.00 1.47 12.29
CA GLY A 438 13.39 0.66 13.36
C GLY A 438 14.29 0.47 14.60
N ALA A 439 13.87 -0.45 15.48
CA ALA A 439 14.58 -0.73 16.74
C ALA A 439 16.00 -1.28 16.54
N SER A 440 16.26 -1.91 15.40
CA SER A 440 17.49 -2.66 15.12
C SER A 440 18.45 -1.93 14.19
N TRP A 441 18.11 -0.69 13.83
CA TRP A 441 18.93 0.24 13.06
C TRP A 441 19.44 -0.36 11.73
N SER A 442 20.68 -0.83 11.63
CA SER A 442 21.23 -1.41 10.38
C SER A 442 20.94 -2.90 10.19
N LEU A 443 20.40 -3.57 11.21
CA LEU A 443 20.16 -5.02 11.22
C LEU A 443 18.71 -5.35 10.82
N ASP A 444 18.50 -6.51 10.20
CA ASP A 444 17.15 -7.02 9.89
C ASP A 444 16.41 -7.48 11.16
N SER A 445 17.11 -8.05 12.16
CA SER A 445 16.52 -8.54 13.41
C SER A 445 16.79 -7.59 14.59
N ALA A 446 15.81 -7.26 15.43
CA ALA A 446 14.37 -7.47 15.27
C ALA A 446 13.79 -6.65 14.11
N ASP A 447 12.85 -7.25 13.36
CA ASP A 447 12.25 -6.66 12.16
C ASP A 447 11.00 -5.83 12.46
N GLY A 448 10.25 -6.18 13.51
CA GLY A 448 9.16 -5.37 14.05
C GLY A 448 8.14 -4.88 13.01
N GLU A 449 7.70 -3.63 13.17
CA GLU A 449 6.78 -2.92 12.25
C GLU A 449 7.43 -2.49 10.92
N VAL A 450 8.76 -2.57 10.81
CA VAL A 450 9.46 -2.14 9.60
C VAL A 450 9.21 -3.16 8.48
N VAL A 451 8.57 -2.70 7.40
CA VAL A 451 8.09 -3.55 6.31
C VAL A 451 9.26 -4.23 5.60
N GLU A 452 10.25 -3.47 5.16
CA GLU A 452 11.35 -3.96 4.34
C GLU A 452 12.27 -4.98 5.04
N LYS A 453 12.22 -5.05 6.38
CA LYS A 453 13.10 -5.88 7.21
C LYS A 453 12.54 -7.26 7.49
N GLY A 454 13.44 -8.24 7.58
CA GLY A 454 13.12 -9.61 7.96
C GLY A 454 12.23 -10.34 6.96
N GLY A 455 11.58 -11.41 7.41
CA GLY A 455 10.55 -12.13 6.67
C GLY A 455 11.03 -12.71 5.33
N ALA A 456 10.10 -12.86 4.39
CA ALA A 456 10.39 -13.37 3.05
C ALA A 456 11.34 -12.46 2.26
N GLY A 457 11.26 -11.14 2.46
CA GLY A 457 12.16 -10.17 1.82
C GLY A 457 13.63 -10.40 2.20
N GLU A 458 13.92 -10.59 3.49
CA GLU A 458 15.27 -10.94 3.95
C GLU A 458 15.72 -12.30 3.40
N MET A 459 14.86 -13.31 3.44
CA MET A 459 15.23 -14.64 2.95
C MET A 459 15.49 -14.66 1.44
N LEU A 460 14.78 -13.85 0.67
CA LEU A 460 15.04 -13.63 -0.75
C LEU A 460 16.40 -12.95 -0.98
N ARG A 461 16.73 -11.92 -0.19
CA ARG A 461 18.06 -11.28 -0.21
C ARG A 461 19.17 -12.26 0.18
N ALA A 462 18.97 -13.06 1.22
CA ALA A 462 19.95 -14.03 1.69
C ALA A 462 20.19 -15.16 0.67
N GLN A 463 19.16 -15.56 -0.07
CA GLN A 463 19.25 -16.61 -1.10
C GLN A 463 20.01 -16.15 -2.35
N TYR A 464 19.90 -14.87 -2.70
CA TYR A 464 20.46 -14.31 -3.93
C TYR A 464 21.35 -13.08 -3.68
N LEU A 465 22.09 -13.06 -2.56
CA LEU A 465 22.78 -11.85 -2.07
C LEU A 465 23.74 -11.23 -3.11
N THR A 466 24.53 -12.07 -3.76
CA THR A 466 25.60 -11.64 -4.69
C THR A 466 25.36 -12.10 -6.13
N ASP A 467 24.43 -13.03 -6.37
CA ASP A 467 24.08 -13.54 -7.70
C ASP A 467 22.60 -13.95 -7.78
N GLN A 468 21.89 -13.40 -8.76
CA GLN A 468 20.47 -13.66 -9.03
C GLN A 468 20.27 -14.57 -10.26
N SER A 469 21.33 -15.10 -10.87
CA SER A 469 21.27 -15.96 -12.06
C SER A 469 20.47 -17.26 -11.83
N SER A 470 20.46 -17.76 -10.59
CA SER A 470 19.72 -18.95 -10.16
C SER A 470 18.28 -18.68 -9.73
N ARG A 471 17.82 -17.42 -9.68
CA ARG A 471 16.43 -17.09 -9.36
C ARG A 471 15.46 -17.59 -10.44
N VAL A 472 14.48 -18.40 -10.04
CA VAL A 472 13.51 -19.00 -10.96
C VAL A 472 12.28 -18.13 -11.05
N LEU A 473 12.21 -17.31 -12.10
CA LEU A 473 11.02 -16.55 -12.45
C LEU A 473 10.46 -17.09 -13.76
N TYR A 474 9.18 -17.42 -13.79
CA TYR A 474 8.45 -17.89 -14.97
C TYR A 474 7.68 -16.74 -15.63
N THR A 475 7.44 -16.88 -16.93
CA THR A 475 6.59 -15.98 -17.72
C THR A 475 5.99 -16.74 -18.91
N CYS A 476 5.38 -16.02 -19.85
CA CYS A 476 4.94 -16.54 -21.13
C CYS A 476 5.41 -15.66 -22.27
N ASN A 477 5.62 -16.26 -23.44
CA ASN A 477 6.09 -15.54 -24.64
C ASN A 477 4.94 -14.82 -25.36
N GLY A 478 4.22 -13.96 -24.62
CA GLY A 478 3.07 -13.17 -25.06
C GLY A 478 1.73 -13.64 -24.48
N SER A 479 0.76 -12.72 -24.45
CA SER A 479 -0.62 -12.98 -23.97
C SER A 479 -1.29 -14.10 -24.75
N GLY A 480 -1.87 -15.06 -24.02
CA GLY A 480 -2.46 -16.27 -24.59
C GLY A 480 -1.47 -17.23 -25.27
N LYS A 481 -0.15 -17.04 -25.08
CA LYS A 481 0.92 -17.88 -25.67
C LYS A 481 1.70 -18.70 -24.63
N CYS A 482 1.14 -18.88 -23.44
CA CYS A 482 1.70 -19.79 -22.44
C CYS A 482 1.62 -21.26 -22.93
N PRO A 483 2.68 -22.07 -22.77
CA PRO A 483 2.63 -23.47 -23.16
C PRO A 483 1.71 -24.27 -22.22
N THR A 484 0.74 -24.98 -22.80
CA THR A 484 -0.15 -25.91 -22.05
C THR A 484 0.48 -27.29 -21.86
N SER A 485 1.47 -27.62 -22.69
CA SER A 485 2.30 -28.82 -22.62
C SER A 485 3.78 -28.42 -22.52
N GLY A 486 4.45 -28.79 -21.42
CA GLY A 486 5.85 -28.46 -21.15
C GLY A 486 6.04 -27.40 -20.06
N ALA A 487 7.30 -27.07 -19.80
CA ALA A 487 7.67 -26.06 -18.79
C ALA A 487 7.36 -24.64 -19.28
N MET A 488 6.99 -23.76 -18.37
CA MET A 488 6.83 -22.33 -18.68
C MET A 488 8.18 -21.69 -19.01
N PRO A 489 8.24 -20.75 -19.97
CA PRO A 489 9.45 -19.97 -20.23
C PRO A 489 9.95 -19.24 -18.98
N LEU A 490 11.26 -19.09 -18.86
CA LEU A 490 11.86 -18.29 -17.79
C LEU A 490 11.86 -16.81 -18.13
N PHE A 491 11.68 -15.96 -17.11
CA PHE A 491 11.92 -14.54 -17.15
C PHE A 491 13.42 -14.29 -16.89
N ASN A 492 14.22 -14.41 -17.95
CA ASN A 492 15.66 -14.12 -17.92
C ASN A 492 16.17 -13.74 -19.31
N THR A 493 17.43 -13.34 -19.38
CA THR A 493 18.10 -12.94 -20.63
C THR A 493 18.37 -14.13 -21.57
N ALA A 494 18.28 -15.36 -21.10
CA ALA A 494 18.38 -16.56 -21.95
C ALA A 494 17.08 -16.86 -22.72
N ASN A 495 15.94 -16.32 -22.29
CA ASN A 495 14.70 -16.37 -23.05
C ASN A 495 14.78 -15.41 -24.25
N THR A 496 15.04 -15.97 -25.43
CA THR A 496 15.26 -15.20 -26.67
C THR A 496 14.03 -14.40 -27.14
N TRP A 497 12.82 -14.80 -26.75
CA TRP A 497 11.63 -14.00 -27.02
C TRP A 497 11.62 -12.74 -26.13
N LEU A 498 11.87 -12.92 -24.84
CA LEU A 498 11.87 -11.84 -23.85
C LEU A 498 13.04 -10.87 -24.05
N ALA A 499 14.22 -11.36 -24.39
CA ALA A 499 15.42 -10.57 -24.65
C ALA A 499 15.48 -10.02 -26.09
N GLY A 500 14.57 -10.45 -26.97
CA GLY A 500 14.48 -9.98 -28.36
C GLY A 500 13.50 -8.80 -28.53
N SER A 501 13.28 -8.40 -29.78
CA SER A 501 12.41 -7.26 -30.13
C SER A 501 10.95 -7.46 -29.71
N SER A 502 10.47 -8.70 -29.66
CA SER A 502 9.09 -9.01 -29.22
C SER A 502 8.91 -8.72 -27.72
N GLY A 503 9.83 -9.19 -26.88
CA GLY A 503 9.83 -8.85 -25.46
C GLY A 503 10.01 -7.36 -25.20
N LEU A 504 10.89 -6.68 -25.97
CA LEU A 504 11.06 -5.22 -25.86
C LEU A 504 9.77 -4.47 -26.20
N THR A 505 9.05 -4.92 -27.21
CA THR A 505 7.74 -4.36 -27.57
C THR A 505 6.73 -4.55 -26.45
N ALA A 506 6.71 -5.73 -25.82
CA ALA A 506 5.82 -6.01 -24.68
C ALA A 506 6.17 -5.16 -23.45
N ILE A 507 7.44 -5.00 -23.11
CA ILE A 507 7.94 -4.16 -22.00
C ILE A 507 7.55 -2.69 -22.20
N ASN A 508 7.53 -2.23 -23.45
CA ASN A 508 7.14 -0.86 -23.79
C ASN A 508 5.64 -0.70 -24.11
N SER A 509 4.82 -1.75 -23.92
CA SER A 509 3.38 -1.66 -24.16
C SER A 509 2.64 -1.27 -22.89
N GLY A 510 1.99 -0.10 -22.85
CA GLY A 510 1.26 0.32 -21.63
C GLY A 510 2.19 0.60 -20.44
N THR A 511 3.11 1.55 -20.60
CA THR A 511 4.14 1.92 -19.61
C THR A 511 3.64 2.83 -18.48
N SER A 512 2.34 3.14 -18.46
CA SER A 512 1.74 4.06 -17.48
C SER A 512 2.49 5.41 -17.38
N GLY A 513 3.02 5.90 -18.51
CA GLY A 513 3.74 7.16 -18.62
C GLY A 513 5.25 7.07 -18.39
N ALA A 514 5.79 5.89 -18.07
CA ALA A 514 7.23 5.70 -17.91
C ALA A 514 7.98 5.84 -19.23
N ALA A 515 9.27 6.19 -19.13
CA ALA A 515 10.16 6.35 -20.27
C ALA A 515 10.34 5.02 -21.04
N THR A 516 10.44 5.13 -22.36
CA THR A 516 10.65 3.98 -23.24
C THR A 516 12.00 3.31 -22.93
N ILE A 517 11.97 2.00 -22.72
CA ILE A 517 13.15 1.16 -22.53
C ILE A 517 13.78 0.87 -23.88
N SER A 518 15.07 1.19 -24.04
CA SER A 518 15.83 0.91 -25.25
C SER A 518 16.29 -0.56 -25.31
N SER A 519 16.73 -1.01 -26.48
CA SER A 519 17.28 -2.36 -26.64
C SER A 519 18.56 -2.60 -25.83
N SER A 520 19.36 -1.56 -25.59
CA SER A 520 20.55 -1.66 -24.73
C SER A 520 20.19 -1.80 -23.25
N GLU A 521 19.03 -1.29 -22.84
CA GLU A 521 18.57 -1.27 -21.46
C GLU A 521 17.70 -2.47 -21.08
N GLN A 522 17.20 -3.20 -22.07
CA GLN A 522 16.32 -4.36 -21.89
C GLN A 522 16.92 -5.43 -20.96
N ALA A 523 18.21 -5.74 -21.11
CA ALA A 523 18.88 -6.72 -20.24
C ALA A 523 18.98 -6.23 -18.79
N ASN A 524 19.22 -4.93 -18.58
CA ASN A 524 19.26 -4.33 -17.24
C ASN A 524 17.88 -4.39 -16.58
N LEU A 525 16.80 -4.05 -17.30
CA LEU A 525 15.44 -4.21 -16.77
C LEU A 525 15.15 -5.66 -16.40
N ILE A 526 15.47 -6.63 -17.27
CA ILE A 526 15.27 -8.05 -16.97
C ILE A 526 16.03 -8.47 -15.70
N ASN A 527 17.29 -8.06 -15.58
CA ASN A 527 18.11 -8.37 -14.41
C ASN A 527 17.62 -7.65 -13.14
N TRP A 528 17.10 -6.43 -13.27
CA TRP A 528 16.53 -5.68 -12.16
C TRP A 528 15.25 -6.31 -11.60
N VAL A 529 14.35 -6.77 -12.48
CA VAL A 529 13.16 -7.53 -12.09
C VAL A 529 13.57 -8.82 -11.37
N ARG A 530 14.65 -9.49 -11.84
CA ARG A 530 15.24 -10.64 -11.15
C ARG A 530 15.89 -10.29 -9.80
N GLY A 531 16.12 -9.02 -9.51
CA GLY A 531 16.53 -8.51 -8.21
C GLY A 531 17.91 -7.86 -8.18
N ARG A 532 18.61 -7.74 -9.30
CA ARG A 532 19.92 -7.06 -9.34
C ARG A 532 19.75 -5.54 -9.19
N ASP A 533 20.55 -4.92 -8.34
CA ASP A 533 20.64 -3.46 -8.25
C ASP A 533 21.48 -2.91 -9.40
N VAL A 534 20.87 -2.83 -10.60
CA VAL A 534 21.58 -2.41 -11.82
C VAL A 534 21.99 -0.93 -11.81
N TYR A 535 21.37 -0.10 -10.97
CA TYR A 535 21.82 1.27 -10.74
C TYR A 535 23.18 1.25 -10.05
N ALA A 536 23.28 0.57 -8.90
CA ALA A 536 24.51 0.54 -8.12
C ALA A 536 25.61 -0.34 -8.72
N MET A 537 25.23 -1.45 -9.39
CA MET A 537 26.18 -2.46 -9.85
C MET A 537 26.61 -2.30 -11.31
N ASP A 538 25.73 -1.76 -12.16
CA ASP A 538 25.96 -1.68 -13.60
C ASP A 538 25.96 -0.22 -14.12
N GLY A 539 25.70 0.76 -13.24
CA GLY A 539 25.71 2.18 -13.58
C GLY A 539 24.58 2.60 -14.52
N SER A 540 23.47 1.86 -14.54
CA SER A 540 22.29 2.26 -15.31
C SER A 540 21.75 3.58 -14.77
N THR A 541 21.67 4.59 -15.63
CA THR A 541 21.04 5.88 -15.34
C THR A 541 19.54 5.90 -15.63
N VAL A 542 19.01 4.82 -16.20
CA VAL A 542 17.56 4.65 -16.48
C VAL A 542 16.85 3.99 -15.30
N ALA A 543 17.53 3.08 -14.60
CA ALA A 543 17.01 2.50 -13.37
C ALA A 543 16.86 3.57 -12.28
N GLY A 544 15.70 3.60 -11.63
CA GLY A 544 15.50 4.46 -10.47
C GLY A 544 16.37 4.00 -9.30
N GLN A 545 17.09 4.94 -8.68
CA GLN A 545 17.87 4.66 -7.47
C GLN A 545 16.98 4.11 -6.35
N GLU A 546 17.47 3.13 -5.60
CA GLU A 546 16.78 2.54 -4.46
C GLU A 546 16.61 3.59 -3.35
N ALA A 547 15.38 3.75 -2.83
CA ALA A 547 15.07 4.75 -1.80
C ALA A 547 15.77 4.43 -0.47
N GLU A 548 15.73 3.16 -0.08
CA GLU A 548 16.60 2.60 0.95
C GLU A 548 17.83 2.02 0.25
N THR A 549 18.98 2.63 0.47
CA THR A 549 20.25 2.22 -0.14
C THR A 549 20.79 0.97 0.54
N GLY A 550 21.14 -0.03 -0.27
CA GLY A 550 21.75 -1.28 0.20
C GLY A 550 23.20 -1.09 0.65
N PRO A 551 23.86 -2.17 1.11
CA PRO A 551 25.21 -2.09 1.67
C PRO A 551 26.30 -1.84 0.60
N GLY A 552 25.98 -1.99 -0.69
CA GLY A 552 26.91 -1.88 -1.81
C GLY A 552 27.74 -3.15 -2.02
N SER A 553 28.70 -3.08 -2.95
CA SER A 553 29.54 -4.22 -3.34
C SER A 553 30.24 -4.87 -2.13
N PRO A 554 30.28 -6.21 -2.03
CA PRO A 554 29.98 -7.22 -3.06
C PRO A 554 28.49 -7.62 -3.18
N VAL A 555 27.59 -7.00 -2.40
CA VAL A 555 26.15 -7.29 -2.47
C VAL A 555 25.58 -6.69 -3.76
N THR A 556 24.86 -7.51 -4.52
CA THR A 556 24.29 -7.12 -5.82
C THR A 556 22.77 -7.13 -5.84
N ILE A 557 22.12 -7.73 -4.84
CA ILE A 557 20.66 -7.74 -4.74
C ILE A 557 20.14 -6.38 -4.27
N ARG A 558 19.08 -5.89 -4.92
CA ARG A 558 18.44 -4.61 -4.58
C ARG A 558 17.65 -4.70 -3.27
N PRO A 559 17.64 -3.65 -2.44
CA PRO A 559 16.87 -3.62 -1.20
C PRO A 559 15.36 -3.82 -1.41
N SER A 560 14.78 -3.19 -2.45
CA SER A 560 13.34 -3.29 -2.77
C SER A 560 12.92 -4.58 -3.50
N VAL A 561 13.73 -5.65 -3.45
CA VAL A 561 13.51 -6.89 -4.22
C VAL A 561 12.14 -7.55 -4.00
N HIS A 562 11.46 -7.22 -2.90
CA HIS A 562 10.11 -7.65 -2.59
C HIS A 562 9.16 -6.44 -2.51
N GLY A 563 8.16 -6.42 -3.39
CA GLY A 563 7.14 -5.36 -3.45
C GLY A 563 5.99 -5.53 -2.45
N ASP A 564 5.10 -4.54 -2.38
CA ASP A 564 3.92 -4.53 -1.51
C ASP A 564 2.95 -5.69 -1.76
N VAL A 565 2.51 -6.31 -0.67
CA VAL A 565 1.39 -7.28 -0.64
C VAL A 565 0.14 -6.54 -0.17
N LEU A 566 -0.42 -5.74 -1.06
CA LEU A 566 -1.43 -4.74 -0.73
C LEU A 566 -2.83 -5.34 -0.54
N HIS A 567 -3.35 -6.02 -1.57
CA HIS A 567 -4.68 -6.63 -1.55
C HIS A 567 -4.65 -8.16 -1.71
N SER A 568 -3.54 -8.68 -2.22
CA SER A 568 -3.27 -10.11 -2.26
C SER A 568 -3.38 -10.74 -0.88
N ARG A 569 -4.10 -11.86 -0.78
CA ARG A 569 -4.23 -12.67 0.43
C ARG A 569 -3.44 -13.95 0.23
N PRO A 570 -2.37 -14.19 1.01
CA PRO A 570 -1.56 -15.39 0.83
C PRO A 570 -2.39 -16.65 1.03
N VAL A 571 -2.32 -17.57 0.07
CA VAL A 571 -2.95 -18.88 0.19
C VAL A 571 -1.88 -19.91 0.49
N VAL A 572 -2.22 -20.86 1.37
CA VAL A 572 -1.26 -21.83 1.86
C VAL A 572 -1.71 -23.22 1.51
N VAL A 573 -0.80 -24.01 0.94
CA VAL A 573 -1.01 -25.41 0.61
C VAL A 573 -0.02 -26.23 1.41
N ASN A 574 -0.55 -27.22 2.13
CA ASN A 574 0.27 -28.20 2.82
C ASN A 574 0.30 -29.49 1.99
N TYR A 575 1.49 -29.84 1.50
CA TYR A 575 1.76 -31.01 0.68
C TYR A 575 2.14 -32.24 1.53
N GLY A 576 2.32 -32.07 2.84
CA GLY A 576 2.85 -33.11 3.73
C GLY A 576 4.27 -33.55 3.36
N GLY A 577 4.70 -34.67 3.93
CA GLY A 577 6.03 -35.25 3.65
C GLY A 577 7.18 -34.28 3.91
N THR A 578 8.20 -34.33 3.06
CA THR A 578 9.38 -33.45 3.14
C THR A 578 9.15 -32.06 2.53
N THR A 579 8.09 -31.88 1.75
CA THR A 579 7.71 -30.57 1.19
C THR A 579 7.05 -29.69 2.24
N GLY A 580 6.17 -30.27 3.07
CA GLY A 580 5.46 -29.51 4.10
C GLY A 580 4.61 -28.40 3.50
N VAL A 581 4.87 -27.15 3.90
CA VAL A 581 4.01 -25.99 3.62
C VAL A 581 4.59 -25.09 2.52
N VAL A 582 3.77 -24.73 1.53
CA VAL A 582 4.09 -23.72 0.50
C VAL A 582 3.05 -22.61 0.52
N VAL A 583 3.50 -21.35 0.45
CA VAL A 583 2.64 -20.17 0.43
C VAL A 583 2.69 -19.50 -0.93
N PHE A 584 1.53 -19.12 -1.46
CA PHE A 584 1.38 -18.46 -2.76
C PHE A 584 0.70 -17.10 -2.59
N TYR A 585 1.26 -16.06 -3.19
CA TYR A 585 0.73 -14.70 -3.12
C TYR A 585 1.28 -13.82 -4.23
N GLY A 586 0.49 -12.85 -4.71
CA GLY A 586 1.01 -11.78 -5.56
C GLY A 586 1.55 -10.60 -4.78
N ALA A 587 2.54 -9.94 -5.35
CA ALA A 587 3.06 -8.64 -4.92
C ALA A 587 3.10 -7.65 -6.11
N ASN A 588 3.10 -6.36 -5.81
CA ASN A 588 3.10 -5.31 -6.83
C ASN A 588 4.50 -4.90 -7.31
N ASP A 589 5.54 -5.69 -6.99
CA ASP A 589 6.81 -5.70 -7.75
C ASP A 589 6.67 -6.43 -9.11
N GLY A 590 5.49 -6.98 -9.37
CA GLY A 590 5.11 -7.68 -10.59
C GLY A 590 5.18 -9.20 -10.50
N VAL A 591 5.65 -9.73 -9.38
CA VAL A 591 5.86 -11.16 -9.20
C VAL A 591 4.71 -11.78 -8.40
N PHE A 592 4.20 -12.90 -8.91
CA PHE A 592 3.41 -13.83 -8.10
C PHE A 592 4.35 -14.88 -7.51
N HIS A 593 4.52 -14.88 -6.19
CA HIS A 593 5.51 -15.68 -5.48
C HIS A 593 4.95 -17.02 -5.01
N ALA A 594 5.80 -18.04 -5.05
CA ALA A 594 5.69 -19.26 -4.26
C ALA A 594 6.88 -19.35 -3.31
N VAL A 595 6.61 -19.40 -2.00
CA VAL A 595 7.66 -19.42 -0.97
C VAL A 595 7.54 -20.64 -0.08
N ASN A 596 8.68 -21.08 0.47
CA ASN A 596 8.71 -22.11 1.49
C ASN A 596 8.04 -21.60 2.78
N GLY A 597 6.86 -22.12 3.08
CA GLY A 597 6.04 -21.73 4.22
C GLY A 597 6.43 -22.36 5.56
N ASN A 598 7.33 -23.34 5.55
CA ASN A 598 7.75 -24.02 6.78
C ASN A 598 8.48 -23.03 7.72
N GLN A 599 8.45 -23.31 9.03
CA GLN A 599 9.17 -22.51 10.03
C GLN A 599 10.67 -22.82 10.07
N THR A 600 11.04 -24.09 9.92
CA THR A 600 12.45 -24.55 10.10
C THR A 600 12.95 -25.46 8.98
N ALA A 601 12.06 -26.17 8.29
CA ALA A 601 12.41 -27.12 7.25
C ALA A 601 12.55 -26.47 5.86
N GLY A 602 13.49 -26.97 5.06
CA GLY A 602 13.66 -26.56 3.67
C GLY A 602 12.82 -27.37 2.71
N ILE A 603 12.65 -26.84 1.50
CA ILE A 603 12.04 -27.55 0.37
C ILE A 603 13.07 -27.59 -0.75
N SER A 604 13.62 -28.77 -1.05
CA SER A 604 14.61 -28.95 -2.11
C SER A 604 15.80 -27.97 -2.04
N GLY A 605 16.31 -27.71 -0.83
CA GLY A 605 17.42 -26.78 -0.59
C GLY A 605 17.01 -25.31 -0.50
N VAL A 606 15.74 -24.97 -0.69
CA VAL A 606 15.21 -23.62 -0.42
C VAL A 606 14.86 -23.49 1.06
N ARG A 607 15.42 -22.47 1.71
CA ARG A 607 15.25 -22.17 3.13
C ARG A 607 13.82 -21.79 3.51
N PRO A 608 13.41 -21.93 4.79
CA PRO A 608 12.21 -21.29 5.33
C PRO A 608 12.11 -19.82 4.91
N GLY A 609 10.93 -19.38 4.45
CA GLY A 609 10.70 -18.03 3.92
C GLY A 609 11.33 -17.72 2.56
N GLY A 610 12.16 -18.63 2.02
CA GLY A 610 12.81 -18.47 0.72
C GLY A 610 11.86 -18.68 -0.46
N GLU A 611 12.12 -17.99 -1.56
CA GLU A 611 11.36 -18.11 -2.80
C GLU A 611 11.74 -19.41 -3.55
N LEU A 612 10.71 -20.21 -3.88
CA LEU A 612 10.82 -21.40 -4.72
C LEU A 612 10.85 -20.98 -6.20
N TRP A 613 9.88 -20.15 -6.56
CA TRP A 613 9.75 -19.54 -7.89
C TRP A 613 8.82 -18.33 -7.83
N GLY A 614 8.88 -17.50 -8.86
CA GLY A 614 7.90 -16.43 -9.12
C GLY A 614 7.28 -16.55 -10.52
N PHE A 615 6.15 -15.90 -10.76
CA PHE A 615 5.48 -15.85 -12.07
C PHE A 615 5.09 -14.41 -12.45
N ILE A 616 5.41 -14.02 -13.68
CA ILE A 616 5.08 -12.71 -14.25
C ILE A 616 4.29 -12.93 -15.55
N PRO A 617 2.98 -12.62 -15.58
CA PRO A 617 2.18 -12.79 -16.79
C PRO A 617 2.52 -11.71 -17.84
N PRO A 618 2.38 -12.05 -19.14
CA PRO A 618 2.74 -11.15 -20.24
C PRO A 618 1.92 -9.84 -20.25
N GLU A 619 0.70 -9.84 -19.71
CA GLU A 619 -0.19 -8.67 -19.59
C GLU A 619 0.40 -7.56 -18.72
N PHE A 620 1.38 -7.88 -17.86
CA PHE A 620 1.96 -6.92 -16.93
C PHE A 620 3.37 -6.44 -17.33
N LEU A 621 3.96 -6.99 -18.42
CA LEU A 621 5.32 -6.63 -18.84
C LEU A 621 5.49 -5.12 -19.08
N GLY A 622 4.45 -4.49 -19.62
CA GLY A 622 4.36 -3.05 -19.81
C GLY A 622 4.62 -2.21 -18.56
N LYS A 623 4.04 -2.65 -17.45
CA LYS A 623 4.04 -1.95 -16.17
C LYS A 623 5.39 -2.03 -15.46
N LEU A 624 6.23 -3.01 -15.81
CA LEU A 624 7.57 -3.19 -15.23
C LEU A 624 8.50 -2.03 -15.56
N SER A 625 8.31 -1.36 -16.70
CA SER A 625 9.11 -0.17 -17.07
C SER A 625 8.97 0.95 -16.04
N ARG A 626 7.75 1.20 -15.52
CA ARG A 626 7.50 2.22 -14.51
C ARG A 626 8.08 1.87 -13.14
N LEU A 627 8.01 0.60 -12.74
CA LEU A 627 8.68 0.14 -11.53
C LEU A 627 10.21 0.29 -11.69
N TYR A 628 10.75 -0.05 -12.86
CA TYR A 628 12.17 0.03 -13.15
C TYR A 628 12.71 1.46 -13.11
N THR A 629 12.05 2.41 -13.79
CA THR A 629 12.42 3.83 -13.81
C THR A 629 12.05 4.56 -12.52
N ASN A 630 11.13 3.98 -11.75
CA ASN A 630 10.52 4.57 -10.57
C ASN A 630 9.83 5.92 -10.82
N ALA A 631 9.29 6.12 -12.02
CA ALA A 631 8.64 7.36 -12.45
C ALA A 631 7.72 7.09 -13.67
N PRO A 632 6.63 7.86 -13.89
CA PRO A 632 6.13 8.97 -13.06
C PRO A 632 5.57 8.53 -11.71
N GLU A 633 5.44 9.48 -10.79
CA GLU A 633 4.81 9.28 -9.47
C GLU A 633 3.36 8.80 -9.60
N ILE A 634 2.85 8.22 -8.53
CA ILE A 634 1.46 7.81 -8.38
C ILE A 634 0.59 9.06 -8.24
N LYS A 635 -0.45 9.12 -9.07
CA LYS A 635 -1.51 10.10 -8.96
C LYS A 635 -2.47 9.68 -7.85
N LEU A 636 -2.51 10.49 -6.80
CA LEU A 636 -3.40 10.42 -5.66
C LEU A 636 -4.46 11.53 -5.77
N SER A 637 -5.55 11.40 -5.02
CA SER A 637 -6.60 12.41 -4.91
C SER A 637 -6.07 13.79 -4.46
N THR A 638 -4.97 13.80 -3.71
CA THR A 638 -4.27 15.01 -3.25
C THR A 638 -3.09 15.43 -4.14
N THR A 639 -2.80 14.71 -5.23
CA THR A 639 -1.64 15.01 -6.07
C THR A 639 -1.81 16.36 -6.78
N PRO A 640 -0.88 17.31 -6.59
CA PRO A 640 -0.93 18.60 -7.27
C PRO A 640 -0.83 18.46 -8.79
N SER A 641 -1.50 19.37 -9.51
CA SER A 641 -1.31 19.52 -10.95
C SER A 641 0.05 20.14 -11.28
N GLY A 642 0.65 19.77 -12.42
CA GLY A 642 1.86 20.41 -12.96
C GLY A 642 3.18 19.67 -12.66
N ILE A 643 3.14 18.53 -11.97
CA ILE A 643 4.30 17.64 -11.79
C ILE A 643 4.69 17.04 -13.16
N THR A 644 5.98 16.98 -13.45
CA THR A 644 6.55 16.41 -14.67
C THR A 644 7.67 15.43 -14.31
N PRO A 645 7.65 14.18 -14.81
CA PRO A 645 6.65 13.60 -15.70
C PRO A 645 5.27 13.50 -15.03
N THR A 646 4.18 13.62 -15.81
CA THR A 646 2.83 13.72 -15.23
C THR A 646 2.48 12.48 -14.42
N PRO A 647 2.12 12.61 -13.12
CA PRO A 647 1.72 11.49 -12.29
C PRO A 647 0.55 10.73 -12.90
N THR A 648 0.60 9.41 -12.80
CA THR A 648 -0.42 8.50 -13.34
C THR A 648 -0.97 7.59 -12.24
N PRO A 649 -2.21 7.08 -12.36
CA PRO A 649 -2.77 6.13 -11.40
C PRO A 649 -1.83 4.95 -11.14
N ARG A 650 -1.91 4.33 -9.97
CA ARG A 650 -1.01 3.24 -9.57
C ARG A 650 -1.15 2.04 -10.51
N ASP A 651 -0.02 1.39 -10.80
CA ASP A 651 -0.03 0.11 -11.50
C ASP A 651 -0.23 -1.04 -10.50
N TYR A 652 -1.11 -1.98 -10.89
CA TYR A 652 -1.42 -3.18 -10.12
C TYR A 652 -1.11 -4.43 -10.94
N PHE A 653 -0.77 -5.52 -10.26
CA PHE A 653 -0.40 -6.81 -10.86
C PHE A 653 -1.38 -7.91 -10.43
N PHE A 654 -0.90 -9.08 -9.99
CA PHE A 654 -1.77 -10.09 -9.38
C PHE A 654 -2.07 -9.73 -7.92
N ASP A 655 -2.81 -8.65 -7.74
CA ASP A 655 -3.16 -8.11 -6.42
C ASP A 655 -4.48 -8.69 -5.88
N GLY A 656 -5.09 -9.65 -6.58
CA GLY A 656 -6.31 -10.32 -6.13
C GLY A 656 -6.06 -11.49 -5.18
N SER A 657 -7.13 -11.96 -4.54
CA SER A 657 -7.07 -13.15 -3.69
C SER A 657 -6.88 -14.44 -4.51
N THR A 658 -5.90 -15.26 -4.14
CA THR A 658 -5.70 -16.57 -4.79
C THR A 658 -6.69 -17.60 -4.27
N THR A 659 -7.17 -18.46 -5.17
CA THR A 659 -8.01 -19.62 -4.85
C THR A 659 -7.25 -20.91 -5.11
N VAL A 660 -7.44 -21.92 -4.26
CA VAL A 660 -6.84 -23.25 -4.43
C VAL A 660 -7.94 -24.29 -4.61
N MET A 661 -7.72 -25.23 -5.51
CA MET A 661 -8.41 -26.51 -5.57
C MET A 661 -7.41 -27.64 -5.29
N GLN A 662 -7.70 -28.47 -4.30
CA GLN A 662 -7.03 -29.75 -4.08
C GLN A 662 -8.03 -30.86 -4.41
N ASP A 663 -7.90 -31.45 -5.59
CA ASP A 663 -8.72 -32.56 -6.01
C ASP A 663 -8.03 -33.90 -5.72
N GLN A 664 -8.59 -34.63 -4.76
CA GLN A 664 -8.14 -35.96 -4.35
C GLN A 664 -9.15 -37.06 -4.72
N ARG A 665 -10.19 -36.75 -5.50
CA ARG A 665 -11.21 -37.74 -5.91
C ARG A 665 -10.59 -38.93 -6.65
N ASN A 666 -9.45 -38.73 -7.30
CA ASN A 666 -8.56 -39.79 -7.72
C ASN A 666 -7.27 -39.72 -6.89
N ALA A 667 -7.20 -40.49 -5.80
CA ALA A 667 -6.05 -40.50 -4.90
C ALA A 667 -4.74 -40.94 -5.60
N SER A 668 -4.82 -41.70 -6.69
CA SER A 668 -3.67 -42.11 -7.50
C SER A 668 -3.16 -41.00 -8.43
N SER A 669 -3.93 -39.92 -8.61
CA SER A 669 -3.58 -38.77 -9.44
C SER A 669 -4.17 -37.49 -8.82
N PRO A 670 -3.67 -37.08 -7.64
CA PRO A 670 -4.14 -35.87 -7.00
C PRO A 670 -3.77 -34.65 -7.84
N ARG A 671 -4.61 -33.63 -7.82
CA ARG A 671 -4.35 -32.38 -8.54
C ARG A 671 -4.48 -31.19 -7.61
N THR A 672 -3.45 -30.35 -7.56
CA THR A 672 -3.51 -29.06 -6.87
C THR A 672 -3.41 -27.95 -7.90
N ILE A 673 -4.42 -27.07 -7.96
CA ILE A 673 -4.49 -25.96 -8.93
C ILE A 673 -4.73 -24.67 -8.15
N ILE A 674 -3.96 -23.64 -8.46
CA ILE A 674 -4.17 -22.27 -8.00
C ILE A 674 -4.83 -21.44 -9.10
N TYR A 675 -5.74 -20.56 -8.70
CA TYR A 675 -6.43 -19.61 -9.57
C TYR A 675 -6.10 -18.19 -9.12
N LEU A 676 -5.52 -17.41 -10.03
CA LEU A 676 -5.00 -16.08 -9.79
C LEU A 676 -5.94 -15.05 -10.43
N THR A 677 -6.40 -14.09 -9.65
CA THR A 677 -7.15 -12.93 -10.13
C THR A 677 -6.35 -11.66 -9.90
N ALA A 678 -6.57 -10.66 -10.75
CA ALA A 678 -5.74 -9.46 -10.76
C ALA A 678 -6.32 -8.30 -9.93
N ARG A 679 -7.61 -8.35 -9.53
CA ARG A 679 -8.30 -7.19 -8.92
C ARG A 679 -8.09 -5.96 -9.81
N ARG A 680 -7.54 -4.85 -9.29
CA ARG A 680 -7.20 -3.63 -10.05
C ARG A 680 -6.16 -3.86 -11.15
N GLY A 681 -5.40 -4.97 -11.09
CA GLY A 681 -4.41 -5.31 -12.11
C GLY A 681 -4.99 -5.58 -13.50
N GLY A 682 -6.25 -6.00 -13.59
CA GLY A 682 -6.97 -6.09 -14.86
C GLY A 682 -8.10 -7.12 -14.91
N SER A 683 -8.72 -7.23 -16.09
CA SER A 683 -9.80 -8.17 -16.40
C SER A 683 -9.26 -9.53 -16.85
N LEU A 684 -8.55 -10.23 -15.98
CA LEU A 684 -7.98 -11.54 -16.28
C LEU A 684 -8.00 -12.51 -15.10
N ILE A 685 -8.01 -13.80 -15.41
CA ILE A 685 -7.86 -14.92 -14.46
C ILE A 685 -6.91 -15.97 -15.05
N TYR A 686 -6.03 -16.53 -14.22
CA TYR A 686 -5.08 -17.59 -14.58
C TYR A 686 -5.30 -18.84 -13.74
N ALA A 687 -5.07 -20.00 -14.33
CA ALA A 687 -4.99 -21.28 -13.63
C ALA A 687 -3.61 -21.90 -13.80
N ILE A 688 -2.95 -22.22 -12.68
CA ILE A 688 -1.64 -22.86 -12.64
C ILE A 688 -1.75 -24.12 -11.80
N GLU A 689 -1.36 -25.25 -12.37
CA GLU A 689 -1.23 -26.51 -11.64
C GLU A 689 0.08 -26.51 -10.84
N VAL A 690 -0.06 -26.77 -9.55
CA VAL A 690 1.01 -26.79 -8.55
C VAL A 690 0.98 -28.10 -7.77
N THR A 691 0.51 -29.21 -8.38
CA THR A 691 0.56 -30.55 -7.77
C THR A 691 1.98 -30.90 -7.33
N ASP A 692 2.96 -30.61 -8.19
CA ASP A 692 4.35 -30.49 -7.80
C ASP A 692 4.66 -29.00 -7.61
N PRO A 693 4.87 -28.52 -6.37
CA PRO A 693 5.10 -27.11 -6.11
C PRO A 693 6.48 -26.64 -6.60
N LEU A 694 7.38 -27.54 -7.01
CA LEU A 694 8.68 -27.17 -7.59
C LEU A 694 8.62 -27.00 -9.11
N ASN A 695 7.61 -27.57 -9.77
CA ASN A 695 7.45 -27.55 -11.22
C ASN A 695 6.02 -27.11 -11.60
N PRO A 696 5.69 -25.81 -11.42
CA PRO A 696 4.36 -25.31 -11.76
C PRO A 696 4.09 -25.40 -13.26
N ARG A 697 2.83 -25.63 -13.63
CA ARG A 697 2.40 -25.75 -15.04
C ARG A 697 1.20 -24.87 -15.33
N TYR A 698 1.31 -24.04 -16.36
CA TYR A 698 0.17 -23.28 -16.87
C TYR A 698 -0.93 -24.23 -17.39
N LEU A 699 -2.18 -23.95 -17.03
CA LEU A 699 -3.34 -24.68 -17.54
C LEU A 699 -4.10 -23.85 -18.58
N TRP A 700 -4.58 -22.68 -18.16
CA TRP A 700 -5.38 -21.78 -18.98
C TRP A 700 -5.42 -20.38 -18.35
N SER A 701 -5.78 -19.40 -19.16
CA SER A 701 -6.17 -18.06 -18.72
C SER A 701 -7.43 -17.63 -19.46
N ARG A 702 -8.16 -16.68 -18.87
CA ARG A 702 -9.28 -15.99 -19.52
C ARG A 702 -9.16 -14.50 -19.28
N SER A 703 -9.57 -13.73 -20.28
CA SER A 703 -9.68 -12.28 -20.18
C SER A 703 -11.00 -11.77 -20.75
N ASN A 704 -11.18 -10.45 -20.79
CA ASN A 704 -12.29 -9.81 -21.47
C ASN A 704 -12.31 -10.07 -23.00
N SER A 705 -11.24 -10.60 -23.59
CA SER A 705 -11.28 -11.12 -24.97
C SER A 705 -12.12 -12.38 -25.12
N ASP A 706 -12.16 -13.22 -24.08
CA ASP A 706 -12.89 -14.49 -24.06
C ASP A 706 -14.30 -14.32 -23.48
N ILE A 707 -14.46 -13.37 -22.55
CA ILE A 707 -15.70 -13.07 -21.85
C ILE A 707 -15.89 -11.55 -21.86
N PRO A 708 -16.59 -10.95 -22.84
CA PRO A 708 -16.65 -9.50 -23.00
C PRO A 708 -17.17 -8.71 -21.78
N GLU A 709 -18.03 -9.31 -20.95
CA GLU A 709 -18.50 -8.72 -19.68
C GLU A 709 -17.50 -8.84 -18.53
N LEU A 710 -16.33 -9.45 -18.71
CA LEU A 710 -15.34 -9.57 -17.63
C LEU A 710 -14.74 -8.19 -17.31
N GLY A 711 -15.14 -7.63 -16.17
CA GLY A 711 -14.51 -6.47 -15.57
C GLY A 711 -13.21 -6.85 -14.85
N GLN A 712 -12.65 -5.90 -14.11
CA GLN A 712 -11.51 -6.18 -13.24
C GLN A 712 -11.86 -7.33 -12.28
N THR A 713 -11.00 -8.34 -12.15
CA THR A 713 -11.32 -9.59 -11.45
C THR A 713 -11.17 -9.46 -9.93
N TRP A 714 -12.12 -8.73 -9.31
CA TRP A 714 -12.17 -8.48 -7.87
C TRP A 714 -12.75 -9.66 -7.09
N SER A 715 -13.81 -10.26 -7.63
CA SER A 715 -14.44 -11.44 -7.04
C SER A 715 -13.46 -12.61 -7.04
N LYS A 716 -13.15 -13.11 -5.85
CA LYS A 716 -12.45 -14.36 -5.63
C LYS A 716 -13.29 -15.52 -6.17
N PRO A 717 -12.75 -16.35 -7.09
CA PRO A 717 -13.43 -17.53 -7.57
C PRO A 717 -13.70 -18.53 -6.44
N ARG A 718 -14.87 -19.15 -6.43
CA ARG A 718 -15.20 -20.22 -5.49
C ARG A 718 -15.22 -21.55 -6.24
N VAL A 719 -14.33 -22.46 -5.85
CA VAL A 719 -14.28 -23.83 -6.41
C VAL A 719 -15.34 -24.68 -5.71
N MET A 720 -16.21 -25.33 -6.48
CA MET A 720 -17.18 -26.26 -5.91
C MET A 720 -17.80 -27.22 -6.95
N SER A 721 -18.56 -28.21 -6.49
CA SER A 721 -19.28 -29.16 -7.36
C SER A 721 -20.77 -28.81 -7.44
N VAL A 722 -21.33 -28.83 -8.64
CA VAL A 722 -22.76 -28.59 -8.87
C VAL A 722 -23.41 -29.87 -9.40
N GLN A 723 -24.57 -30.24 -8.88
CA GLN A 723 -25.27 -31.42 -9.39
C GLN A 723 -25.68 -31.20 -10.85
N GLY A 724 -25.56 -32.21 -11.71
CA GLY A 724 -25.85 -32.06 -13.15
C GLY A 724 -24.66 -31.58 -13.99
N TYR A 725 -23.49 -31.35 -13.39
CA TYR A 725 -22.23 -31.09 -14.08
C TYR A 725 -21.10 -31.93 -13.44
N SER A 726 -20.32 -32.66 -14.25
CA SER A 726 -19.38 -33.68 -13.75
C SER A 726 -18.08 -33.12 -13.18
N SER A 727 -17.59 -32.01 -13.75
CA SER A 727 -16.35 -31.36 -13.30
C SER A 727 -16.64 -30.36 -12.17
N PRO A 728 -15.67 -30.08 -11.29
CA PRO A 728 -15.74 -28.91 -10.42
C PRO A 728 -15.81 -27.64 -11.27
N VAL A 729 -16.45 -26.61 -10.72
CA VAL A 729 -16.60 -25.29 -11.35
C VAL A 729 -16.01 -24.20 -10.48
N LEU A 730 -15.65 -23.09 -11.12
CA LEU A 730 -15.33 -21.82 -10.49
C LEU A 730 -16.53 -20.90 -10.64
N ILE A 731 -17.06 -20.39 -9.53
CA ILE A 731 -18.17 -19.45 -9.51
C ILE A 731 -17.66 -18.09 -9.02
N MET A 732 -17.88 -17.03 -9.79
CA MET A 732 -17.41 -15.67 -9.44
C MET A 732 -18.33 -14.58 -9.99
N GLY A 733 -18.29 -13.40 -9.38
CA GLY A 733 -18.84 -12.18 -9.98
C GLY A 733 -18.08 -11.82 -11.27
N ALA A 734 -18.76 -11.17 -12.20
CA ALA A 734 -18.19 -10.79 -13.50
C ALA A 734 -17.13 -9.69 -13.40
N GLY A 735 -16.96 -9.04 -12.24
CA GLY A 735 -15.87 -8.12 -11.95
C GLY A 735 -16.33 -6.69 -11.68
N TYR A 736 -15.36 -5.78 -11.55
CA TYR A 736 -15.56 -4.36 -11.29
C TYR A 736 -15.40 -3.52 -12.57
N ASP A 737 -16.21 -2.48 -12.71
CA ASP A 737 -16.06 -1.46 -13.76
C ASP A 737 -15.38 -0.22 -13.16
N THR A 738 -14.29 0.23 -13.77
CA THR A 738 -13.54 1.42 -13.33
C THR A 738 -14.34 2.72 -13.41
N ALA A 739 -15.49 2.75 -14.11
CA ALA A 739 -16.42 3.87 -14.04
C ALA A 739 -16.88 4.17 -12.60
N GLU A 740 -16.84 3.18 -11.72
CA GLU A 740 -17.17 3.31 -10.30
C GLU A 740 -16.13 4.06 -9.46
N ASP A 741 -14.93 4.32 -10.00
CA ASP A 741 -13.86 5.11 -9.34
C ASP A 741 -14.17 6.63 -9.34
N SER A 742 -15.28 7.05 -9.96
CA SER A 742 -15.78 8.44 -9.87
C SER A 742 -16.64 8.64 -8.62
N ASP A 743 -16.51 9.79 -7.96
CA ASP A 743 -17.32 10.17 -6.80
C ASP A 743 -18.05 11.50 -7.00
N PRO A 744 -19.40 11.53 -7.11
CA PRO A 744 -20.31 10.38 -7.11
C PRO A 744 -20.15 9.45 -8.32
N SER A 745 -20.54 8.19 -8.15
CA SER A 745 -20.57 7.22 -9.26
C SER A 745 -21.54 7.66 -10.37
N PRO A 746 -21.24 7.34 -11.65
CA PRO A 746 -22.14 7.62 -12.77
C PRO A 746 -23.44 6.80 -12.75
N GLY A 747 -23.53 5.74 -11.93
CA GLY A 747 -24.75 4.96 -11.74
C GLY A 747 -25.06 3.93 -12.84
N VAL A 748 -24.16 3.72 -13.80
CA VAL A 748 -24.29 2.73 -14.87
C VAL A 748 -22.93 2.16 -15.23
N ASP A 749 -22.87 0.83 -15.34
CA ASP A 749 -21.64 0.11 -15.64
C ASP A 749 -21.76 -0.53 -17.02
N THR A 750 -20.61 -0.74 -17.67
CA THR A 750 -20.49 -1.28 -19.02
C THR A 750 -19.91 -2.69 -19.06
N VAL A 751 -19.17 -3.07 -18.02
CA VAL A 751 -18.62 -4.41 -17.80
C VAL A 751 -18.82 -4.85 -16.35
N GLY A 752 -18.48 -6.10 -16.04
CA GLY A 752 -18.53 -6.65 -14.69
C GLY A 752 -19.94 -7.03 -14.22
N ARG A 753 -20.95 -7.01 -15.09
CA ARG A 753 -22.36 -7.13 -14.68
C ARG A 753 -22.84 -8.57 -14.74
N GLY A 754 -22.75 -9.27 -13.62
CA GLY A 754 -23.35 -10.60 -13.44
C GLY A 754 -22.46 -11.64 -12.75
N VAL A 755 -22.78 -12.92 -12.96
CA VAL A 755 -22.05 -14.07 -12.41
C VAL A 755 -21.57 -14.96 -13.54
N ILE A 756 -20.33 -15.42 -13.44
CA ILE A 756 -19.68 -16.32 -14.39
C ILE A 756 -19.39 -17.64 -13.68
N VAL A 757 -19.66 -18.75 -14.37
CA VAL A 757 -19.31 -20.10 -13.92
C VAL A 757 -18.41 -20.76 -14.96
N LEU A 758 -17.17 -21.04 -14.59
CA LEU A 758 -16.16 -21.67 -15.45
C LEU A 758 -15.92 -23.12 -15.05
N ASP A 759 -15.59 -23.96 -16.01
CA ASP A 759 -15.04 -25.28 -15.72
C ASP A 759 -13.65 -25.14 -15.08
N ALA A 760 -13.44 -25.76 -13.92
CA ALA A 760 -12.23 -25.53 -13.12
C ALA A 760 -10.94 -26.04 -13.79
N TYR A 761 -11.03 -27.00 -14.72
CA TYR A 761 -9.84 -27.56 -15.39
C TYR A 761 -9.52 -26.89 -16.72
N THR A 762 -10.53 -26.40 -17.42
CA THR A 762 -10.39 -25.89 -18.80
C THR A 762 -10.60 -24.39 -18.91
N GLY A 763 -11.22 -23.77 -17.91
CA GLY A 763 -11.58 -22.35 -17.91
C GLY A 763 -12.67 -21.98 -18.90
N VAL A 764 -13.31 -22.96 -19.55
CA VAL A 764 -14.43 -22.71 -20.48
C VAL A 764 -15.66 -22.30 -19.67
N PRO A 765 -16.36 -21.19 -20.03
CA PRO A 765 -17.63 -20.86 -19.40
C PRO A 765 -18.65 -21.99 -19.58
N VAL A 766 -19.21 -22.48 -18.47
CA VAL A 766 -20.26 -23.51 -18.45
C VAL A 766 -21.63 -22.84 -18.43
N TRP A 767 -21.74 -21.78 -17.64
CA TRP A 767 -22.93 -20.97 -17.47
C TRP A 767 -22.54 -19.55 -17.06
N SER A 768 -23.29 -18.56 -17.54
CA SER A 768 -23.18 -17.19 -17.04
C SER A 768 -24.56 -16.53 -16.96
N GLY A 769 -24.78 -15.73 -15.92
CA GLY A 769 -25.93 -14.83 -15.79
C GLY A 769 -25.44 -13.41 -15.95
N LEU A 770 -25.62 -12.79 -17.11
CA LEU A 770 -24.96 -11.53 -17.48
C LEU A 770 -25.92 -10.49 -18.03
N ALA A 771 -25.53 -9.21 -17.97
CA ALA A 771 -26.23 -8.13 -18.65
C ALA A 771 -26.16 -8.28 -20.19
N ASN A 772 -25.03 -8.76 -20.70
CA ASN A 772 -24.80 -9.06 -22.10
C ASN A 772 -24.16 -10.45 -22.29
N CYS A 773 -24.76 -11.26 -23.18
CA CYS A 773 -24.29 -12.61 -23.49
C CYS A 773 -23.53 -12.71 -24.82
N THR A 774 -23.36 -11.60 -25.55
CA THR A 774 -22.68 -11.61 -26.85
C THR A 774 -21.24 -12.11 -26.69
N GLY A 775 -20.86 -13.12 -27.49
CA GLY A 775 -19.50 -13.65 -27.55
C GLY A 775 -19.12 -14.61 -26.42
N VAL A 776 -20.04 -14.90 -25.48
CA VAL A 776 -19.77 -15.81 -24.36
C VAL A 776 -20.06 -17.26 -24.76
N ALA A 777 -19.11 -18.17 -24.50
CA ALA A 777 -19.30 -19.60 -24.72
C ALA A 777 -20.20 -20.24 -23.63
N GLY A 778 -20.67 -21.47 -23.86
CA GLY A 778 -21.53 -22.18 -22.91
C GLY A 778 -22.95 -21.61 -22.84
N VAL A 779 -23.66 -21.90 -21.75
CA VAL A 779 -25.02 -21.34 -21.54
C VAL A 779 -24.89 -19.92 -21.01
N CYS A 780 -25.56 -18.95 -21.63
CA CYS A 780 -25.63 -17.60 -21.07
C CYS A 780 -27.06 -17.12 -20.96
N VAL A 781 -27.46 -16.74 -19.74
CA VAL A 781 -28.76 -16.19 -19.41
C VAL A 781 -28.64 -14.68 -19.32
N LYS A 782 -29.34 -13.97 -20.20
CA LYS A 782 -29.40 -12.51 -20.14
C LYS A 782 -30.31 -12.08 -18.98
N VAL A 783 -29.79 -11.31 -18.04
CA VAL A 783 -30.55 -10.80 -16.88
C VAL A 783 -30.68 -9.28 -17.02
N THR A 784 -31.89 -8.82 -17.36
CA THR A 784 -32.15 -7.41 -17.72
C THR A 784 -31.95 -6.40 -16.59
N GLY A 785 -32.05 -6.83 -15.33
CA GLY A 785 -31.86 -5.97 -14.15
C GLY A 785 -30.39 -5.72 -13.77
N LEU A 786 -29.43 -6.42 -14.37
CA LEU A 786 -28.01 -6.23 -14.10
C LEU A 786 -27.50 -4.96 -14.77
N THR A 787 -27.56 -3.84 -14.05
CA THR A 787 -27.08 -2.52 -14.52
C THR A 787 -25.76 -2.10 -13.87
N ARG A 788 -25.35 -2.81 -12.82
CA ARG A 788 -24.24 -2.48 -11.92
C ARG A 788 -23.33 -3.70 -11.79
N SER A 789 -22.04 -3.46 -11.68
CA SER A 789 -21.00 -4.47 -11.66
C SER A 789 -21.04 -5.28 -10.36
N ILE A 790 -20.59 -6.54 -10.45
CA ILE A 790 -20.53 -7.50 -9.36
C ILE A 790 -19.06 -7.76 -9.06
N ALA A 791 -18.48 -6.87 -8.26
CA ALA A 791 -17.13 -6.99 -7.72
C ALA A 791 -17.05 -7.95 -6.52
N SER A 792 -18.18 -8.14 -5.82
CA SER A 792 -18.29 -9.01 -4.65
C SER A 792 -17.96 -10.47 -4.96
N ASP A 793 -17.26 -11.11 -4.02
CA ASP A 793 -17.21 -12.57 -3.89
C ASP A 793 -18.62 -13.16 -3.85
N VAL A 794 -18.75 -14.41 -4.30
CA VAL A 794 -20.01 -15.16 -4.28
C VAL A 794 -20.08 -16.05 -3.03
N ALA A 795 -21.19 -15.99 -2.30
CA ALA A 795 -21.47 -16.86 -1.18
C ALA A 795 -22.24 -18.10 -1.64
N LEU A 796 -21.75 -19.30 -1.32
CA LEU A 796 -22.31 -20.56 -1.79
C LEU A 796 -23.11 -21.27 -0.69
N LEU A 797 -24.21 -21.92 -1.06
CA LEU A 797 -25.08 -22.65 -0.14
C LEU A 797 -25.29 -24.11 -0.60
N ASP A 798 -24.82 -25.06 0.22
CA ASP A 798 -25.31 -26.43 0.26
C ASP A 798 -26.16 -26.61 1.50
N ARG A 799 -27.47 -26.54 1.32
CA ARG A 799 -28.44 -26.70 2.40
C ARG A 799 -28.66 -28.16 2.76
N THR A 800 -28.40 -29.06 1.82
CA THR A 800 -28.67 -30.51 1.95
C THR A 800 -27.51 -31.28 2.58
N GLY A 801 -26.30 -30.72 2.58
CA GLY A 801 -25.09 -31.37 3.05
C GLY A 801 -24.65 -32.52 2.13
N THR A 802 -24.95 -32.42 0.84
CA THR A 802 -24.63 -33.45 -0.17
C THR A 802 -23.26 -33.24 -0.82
N GLY A 803 -22.62 -32.09 -0.58
CA GLY A 803 -21.39 -31.69 -1.27
C GLY A 803 -21.63 -31.03 -2.63
N TYR A 804 -22.89 -30.94 -3.06
CA TYR A 804 -23.30 -30.16 -4.22
C TYR A 804 -23.97 -28.87 -3.75
N ILE A 805 -23.66 -27.74 -4.37
CA ILE A 805 -24.36 -26.48 -4.05
C ILE A 805 -25.73 -26.42 -4.74
N GLN A 806 -26.72 -25.88 -4.03
CA GLN A 806 -28.05 -25.63 -4.58
C GLN A 806 -28.25 -24.18 -5.00
N ALA A 807 -27.65 -23.24 -4.27
CA ALA A 807 -27.82 -21.81 -4.51
C ALA A 807 -26.54 -21.03 -4.20
N ALA A 808 -26.47 -19.82 -4.74
CA ALA A 808 -25.45 -18.84 -4.43
C ALA A 808 -26.05 -17.44 -4.28
N TYR A 809 -25.39 -16.58 -3.50
CA TYR A 809 -25.82 -15.21 -3.22
C TYR A 809 -24.67 -14.24 -3.46
N VAL A 810 -24.95 -13.09 -4.04
CA VAL A 810 -23.94 -12.09 -4.36
C VAL A 810 -24.53 -10.68 -4.36
N GLY A 811 -23.75 -9.69 -3.90
CA GLY A 811 -24.11 -8.28 -3.94
C GLY A 811 -23.50 -7.55 -5.13
N ASP A 812 -24.17 -6.52 -5.65
CA ASP A 812 -23.63 -5.63 -6.67
C ASP A 812 -23.30 -4.22 -6.11
N VAL A 813 -22.55 -3.43 -6.89
CA VAL A 813 -22.22 -2.02 -6.56
C VAL A 813 -23.40 -1.05 -6.76
N GLY A 814 -24.59 -1.58 -7.02
CA GLY A 814 -25.86 -0.85 -6.98
C GLY A 814 -26.66 -1.07 -5.70
N GLY A 815 -26.15 -1.89 -4.77
CA GLY A 815 -26.85 -2.22 -3.53
C GLY A 815 -27.97 -3.25 -3.75
N ASN A 816 -27.90 -4.07 -4.78
CA ASN A 816 -28.80 -5.21 -4.97
C ASN A 816 -28.14 -6.50 -4.50
N LEU A 817 -28.97 -7.44 -4.02
CA LEU A 817 -28.56 -8.81 -3.77
C LEU A 817 -29.22 -9.72 -4.79
N TRP A 818 -28.42 -10.61 -5.35
CA TRP A 818 -28.81 -11.56 -6.37
C TRP A 818 -28.65 -12.97 -5.84
N ARG A 819 -29.55 -13.85 -6.27
CA ARG A 819 -29.48 -15.28 -6.00
C ARG A 819 -29.38 -16.05 -7.30
N VAL A 820 -28.46 -17.01 -7.35
CA VAL A 820 -28.34 -17.99 -8.42
C VAL A 820 -28.86 -19.32 -7.90
N ASP A 821 -29.72 -19.98 -8.68
CA ASP A 821 -30.23 -21.32 -8.42
C ASP A 821 -29.59 -22.31 -9.40
N PHE A 822 -28.91 -23.31 -8.87
CA PHE A 822 -28.25 -24.38 -9.64
C PHE A 822 -29.15 -25.60 -9.86
N GLN A 823 -30.39 -25.52 -9.41
CA GLN A 823 -31.41 -26.53 -9.58
C GLN A 823 -32.76 -25.85 -9.78
N GLY A 824 -33.52 -26.30 -10.77
CA GLY A 824 -34.86 -25.84 -11.08
C GLY A 824 -35.83 -27.02 -11.25
N SER A 825 -37.12 -26.73 -11.43
CA SER A 825 -38.13 -27.77 -11.67
C SER A 825 -37.90 -28.52 -12.98
N ALA A 826 -37.18 -27.91 -13.93
CA ALA A 826 -36.81 -28.47 -15.21
C ALA A 826 -35.51 -29.31 -15.17
N GLY A 827 -34.78 -29.31 -14.04
CA GLY A 827 -33.54 -30.08 -13.87
C GLY A 827 -32.41 -29.28 -13.23
N ASN A 828 -31.21 -29.87 -13.20
CA ASN A 828 -30.00 -29.34 -12.55
C ASN A 828 -28.83 -29.13 -13.52
N THR A 829 -29.03 -29.34 -14.81
CA THR A 829 -28.01 -29.04 -15.82
C THR A 829 -27.84 -27.52 -16.02
N PRO A 830 -26.68 -27.04 -16.53
CA PRO A 830 -26.42 -25.61 -16.75
C PRO A 830 -27.53 -24.85 -17.50
N ALA A 831 -28.22 -25.51 -18.44
CA ALA A 831 -29.33 -24.93 -19.20
C ALA A 831 -30.53 -24.49 -18.33
N ASN A 832 -30.65 -25.04 -17.11
CA ASN A 832 -31.76 -24.80 -16.20
C ASN A 832 -31.40 -23.88 -15.03
N TRP A 833 -30.14 -23.42 -14.94
CA TRP A 833 -29.71 -22.52 -13.87
C TRP A 833 -30.24 -21.11 -14.12
N THR A 834 -30.67 -20.45 -13.04
CA THR A 834 -31.32 -19.14 -13.10
C THR A 834 -30.68 -18.15 -12.14
N MET A 835 -30.79 -16.87 -12.44
CA MET A 835 -30.37 -15.79 -11.57
C MET A 835 -31.52 -14.80 -11.39
N THR A 836 -31.83 -14.48 -10.14
CA THR A 836 -32.95 -13.62 -9.78
C THR A 836 -32.53 -12.59 -8.74
N GLN A 837 -33.09 -11.40 -8.84
CA GLN A 837 -32.85 -10.34 -7.85
C GLN A 837 -33.59 -10.67 -6.55
N LEU A 838 -32.84 -10.94 -5.49
CA LEU A 838 -33.38 -11.24 -4.16
C LEU A 838 -33.86 -9.97 -3.46
N ALA A 839 -33.03 -8.93 -3.48
CA ALA A 839 -33.31 -7.67 -2.79
C ALA A 839 -32.75 -6.46 -3.54
N THR A 840 -33.39 -5.31 -3.36
CA THR A 840 -32.94 -4.00 -3.84
C THR A 840 -32.87 -3.05 -2.64
N LEU A 841 -31.63 -2.77 -2.21
CA LEU A 841 -31.33 -2.10 -0.94
C LEU A 841 -30.47 -0.83 -1.13
N GLY A 842 -30.02 -0.58 -2.36
CA GLY A 842 -29.46 0.69 -2.80
C GLY A 842 -30.51 1.57 -3.48
N GLY A 843 -30.31 2.89 -3.38
CA GLY A 843 -31.03 3.90 -4.16
C GLY A 843 -30.27 4.28 -5.43
N SER A 844 -30.80 5.27 -6.16
CA SER A 844 -30.12 5.83 -7.33
C SER A 844 -28.76 6.43 -6.94
N ALA A 845 -27.77 6.34 -7.85
CA ALA A 845 -26.42 6.85 -7.66
C ALA A 845 -26.35 8.35 -7.32
N THR A 846 -27.40 9.12 -7.65
CA THR A 846 -27.52 10.55 -7.34
C THR A 846 -28.19 10.84 -5.99
N THR A 847 -28.22 9.86 -5.08
CA THR A 847 -28.87 9.99 -3.76
C THR A 847 -27.96 9.48 -2.65
N ASN A 848 -28.19 9.93 -1.41
CA ASN A 848 -27.47 9.42 -0.23
C ASN A 848 -27.84 7.99 0.15
N ASN A 849 -28.66 7.32 -0.65
CA ASN A 849 -28.97 5.90 -0.55
C ASN A 849 -28.17 5.05 -1.55
N ALA A 850 -27.22 5.63 -2.33
CA ALA A 850 -26.37 4.96 -3.32
C ALA A 850 -25.37 3.96 -2.70
N ARG A 851 -25.88 2.96 -1.99
CA ARG A 851 -25.13 1.96 -1.26
C ARG A 851 -24.52 0.95 -2.23
N LYS A 852 -23.32 0.46 -1.89
CA LYS A 852 -22.59 -0.56 -2.66
C LYS A 852 -22.34 -1.79 -1.80
N PHE A 853 -22.44 -2.99 -2.38
CA PHE A 853 -21.92 -4.22 -1.79
C PHE A 853 -20.61 -4.61 -2.48
N PHE A 854 -19.48 -4.46 -1.76
CA PHE A 854 -18.16 -4.90 -2.25
C PHE A 854 -17.76 -6.30 -1.77
N TYR A 855 -18.42 -6.81 -0.73
CA TYR A 855 -18.05 -8.05 -0.07
C TYR A 855 -19.18 -9.08 -0.12
N ALA A 856 -18.78 -10.36 -0.15
CA ALA A 856 -19.74 -11.46 -0.11
C ALA A 856 -20.66 -11.35 1.11
N PRO A 857 -21.95 -11.68 0.96
CA PRO A 857 -22.79 -11.92 2.11
C PRO A 857 -22.34 -13.18 2.87
N ASP A 858 -22.70 -13.27 4.14
CA ASP A 858 -22.60 -14.51 4.91
C ASP A 858 -23.99 -15.17 5.02
N ILE A 859 -24.03 -16.51 5.05
CA ILE A 859 -25.28 -17.27 4.95
C ILE A 859 -25.39 -18.24 6.13
N VAL A 860 -26.47 -18.12 6.89
CA VAL A 860 -26.83 -19.09 7.93
C VAL A 860 -28.17 -19.75 7.57
N PRO A 861 -28.17 -21.03 7.13
CA PRO A 861 -29.42 -21.74 6.87
C PRO A 861 -30.15 -22.06 8.19
N THR A 862 -31.40 -21.62 8.30
CA THR A 862 -32.32 -21.98 9.39
C THR A 862 -33.32 -23.03 8.89
N SER A 863 -34.18 -23.57 9.76
CA SER A 863 -35.21 -24.54 9.34
C SER A 863 -36.18 -23.98 8.29
N GLY A 864 -36.58 -22.71 8.39
CA GLY A 864 -37.61 -22.10 7.54
C GLY A 864 -37.11 -21.11 6.48
N TYR A 865 -35.88 -20.61 6.59
CA TYR A 865 -35.33 -19.61 5.68
C TYR A 865 -33.79 -19.65 5.67
N ASN A 866 -33.16 -19.00 4.71
CA ASN A 866 -31.73 -18.69 4.76
C ASN A 866 -31.55 -17.26 5.28
N ALA A 867 -30.79 -17.08 6.37
CA ALA A 867 -30.43 -15.76 6.88
C ALA A 867 -29.20 -15.26 6.10
N ILE A 868 -29.33 -14.12 5.44
CA ILE A 868 -28.29 -13.52 4.59
C ILE A 868 -27.81 -12.23 5.27
N MET A 869 -26.56 -12.20 5.71
CA MET A 869 -25.95 -11.05 6.36
C MET A 869 -25.08 -10.31 5.35
N ALA A 870 -25.32 -9.01 5.18
CA ALA A 870 -24.61 -8.21 4.19
C ALA A 870 -24.40 -6.78 4.69
N GLY A 871 -23.22 -6.21 4.42
CA GLY A 871 -22.87 -4.85 4.82
C GLY A 871 -22.57 -3.97 3.60
N THR A 872 -23.04 -2.72 3.62
CA THR A 872 -22.75 -1.76 2.54
C THR A 872 -21.63 -0.80 2.91
N GLY A 873 -20.88 -0.38 1.90
CA GLY A 873 -19.80 0.59 2.06
C GLY A 873 -19.02 0.75 0.78
N ASP A 874 -18.52 1.95 0.51
CA ASP A 874 -17.63 2.23 -0.62
C ASP A 874 -16.19 2.38 -0.13
N ARG A 875 -15.46 1.27 -0.12
CA ARG A 875 -14.07 1.18 0.34
C ARG A 875 -13.12 2.00 -0.54
N GLU A 876 -13.42 2.14 -1.82
CA GLU A 876 -12.53 2.80 -2.79
C GLU A 876 -12.53 4.32 -2.65
N HIS A 877 -13.49 4.87 -1.91
CA HIS A 877 -13.58 6.29 -1.60
C HIS A 877 -13.47 6.55 -0.10
N PRO A 878 -12.38 6.18 0.59
CA PRO A 878 -12.36 6.12 2.05
C PRO A 878 -12.21 7.46 2.75
N LEU A 879 -11.89 8.51 1.99
CA LEU A 879 -11.57 9.81 2.56
C LEU A 879 -12.82 10.61 2.93
N TYR A 880 -12.63 11.54 3.86
CA TYR A 880 -13.59 12.58 4.14
C TYR A 880 -13.78 13.46 2.89
N SER A 881 -15.03 13.88 2.64
CA SER A 881 -15.34 14.87 1.62
C SER A 881 -16.22 15.97 2.20
N ALA A 882 -15.84 17.22 1.96
CA ALA A 882 -16.68 18.37 2.28
C ALA A 882 -17.82 18.60 1.26
N SER A 883 -17.83 17.84 0.17
CA SER A 883 -18.87 17.91 -0.85
C SER A 883 -20.23 17.56 -0.25
N THR A 884 -21.23 18.40 -0.50
CA THR A 884 -22.63 18.13 -0.14
C THR A 884 -23.42 17.48 -1.27
N THR A 885 -22.76 17.16 -2.39
CA THR A 885 -23.37 16.52 -3.55
C THR A 885 -23.96 15.16 -3.15
N PRO A 886 -25.25 14.91 -3.40
CA PRO A 886 -25.84 13.61 -3.12
C PRO A 886 -25.16 12.48 -3.89
N GLY A 887 -25.02 11.32 -3.24
CA GLY A 887 -24.33 10.17 -3.82
C GLY A 887 -22.81 10.19 -3.66
N THR A 888 -22.22 11.30 -3.19
CA THR A 888 -20.81 11.31 -2.77
C THR A 888 -20.61 10.27 -1.67
N ALA A 889 -19.56 9.45 -1.74
CA ALA A 889 -19.38 8.28 -0.88
C ALA A 889 -19.39 8.62 0.63
N TYR A 890 -18.94 9.82 1.02
CA TYR A 890 -19.03 10.33 2.40
C TYR A 890 -20.48 10.60 2.84
N ASN A 891 -21.36 11.01 1.93
CA ASN A 891 -22.76 11.35 2.19
C ASN A 891 -23.69 10.13 2.14
N VAL A 892 -23.24 9.00 1.59
CA VAL A 892 -24.03 7.76 1.51
C VAL A 892 -24.23 7.18 2.92
N VAL A 893 -25.49 6.93 3.27
CA VAL A 893 -25.88 6.33 4.55
C VAL A 893 -25.80 4.81 4.44
N ASN A 894 -24.75 4.22 4.99
CA ASN A 894 -24.51 2.78 4.92
C ASN A 894 -25.24 1.98 5.99
N ARG A 895 -25.39 0.68 5.71
CA ARG A 895 -26.26 -0.24 6.42
C ARG A 895 -25.60 -1.60 6.58
N PHE A 896 -25.90 -2.26 7.69
CA PHE A 896 -25.80 -3.71 7.81
C PHE A 896 -27.20 -4.32 7.73
N TYR A 897 -27.33 -5.44 7.04
CA TYR A 897 -28.60 -6.15 6.83
C TYR A 897 -28.51 -7.59 7.32
N MET A 898 -29.62 -8.09 7.88
CA MET A 898 -29.95 -9.51 7.88
C MET A 898 -31.25 -9.69 7.11
N ILE A 899 -31.22 -10.49 6.05
CA ILE A 899 -32.34 -10.73 5.15
C ILE A 899 -32.76 -12.18 5.26
N LYS A 900 -34.06 -12.41 5.34
CA LYS A 900 -34.65 -13.74 5.26
C LYS A 900 -34.97 -14.05 3.81
N ASP A 901 -34.29 -15.04 3.24
CA ASP A 901 -34.78 -15.71 2.05
C ASP A 901 -35.67 -16.89 2.49
N PRO A 902 -37.02 -16.77 2.40
CA PRO A 902 -37.93 -17.84 2.80
C PRO A 902 -37.93 -19.00 1.79
N ASN A 903 -37.33 -18.83 0.60
CA ASN A 903 -37.39 -19.82 -0.47
C ASN A 903 -36.26 -20.83 -0.32
N THR A 904 -36.42 -21.80 0.58
CA THR A 904 -35.39 -22.81 0.83
C THR A 904 -35.17 -23.80 -0.33
N GLY A 905 -36.12 -23.85 -1.27
CA GLY A 905 -36.07 -24.62 -2.52
C GLY A 905 -35.70 -23.76 -3.71
N ILE A 906 -36.50 -23.75 -4.77
CA ILE A 906 -36.30 -22.91 -5.98
C ILE A 906 -36.97 -21.55 -5.76
N MET A 907 -36.40 -20.46 -6.30
CA MET A 907 -37.07 -19.16 -6.25
C MET A 907 -38.34 -19.14 -7.14
N PRO A 908 -39.51 -18.69 -6.63
CA PRO A 908 -40.73 -18.64 -7.43
C PRO A 908 -40.65 -17.55 -8.52
N SER A 909 -41.28 -17.79 -9.67
CA SER A 909 -41.34 -16.81 -10.77
C SER A 909 -42.11 -15.53 -10.41
N SER A 910 -42.95 -15.58 -9.37
CA SER A 910 -43.68 -14.43 -8.82
C SER A 910 -42.90 -13.68 -7.74
N TRP A 911 -41.62 -13.99 -7.53
CA TRP A 911 -40.80 -13.33 -6.51
C TRP A 911 -40.69 -11.83 -6.79
N THR A 912 -40.94 -11.04 -5.76
CA THR A 912 -40.71 -9.59 -5.76
C THR A 912 -39.49 -9.29 -4.88
N PRO A 913 -38.50 -8.53 -5.36
CA PRO A 913 -37.31 -8.21 -4.57
C PRO A 913 -37.66 -7.55 -3.24
N ILE A 914 -36.97 -7.98 -2.17
CA ILE A 914 -37.08 -7.37 -0.85
C ILE A 914 -36.53 -5.94 -0.90
N THR A 915 -37.27 -5.01 -0.30
CA THR A 915 -36.86 -3.61 -0.12
C THR A 915 -36.71 -3.30 1.37
N GLU A 916 -36.13 -2.15 1.73
CA GLU A 916 -36.07 -1.72 3.13
C GLU A 916 -37.45 -1.60 3.80
N ALA A 917 -38.51 -1.32 3.03
CA ALA A 917 -39.88 -1.27 3.56
C ALA A 917 -40.38 -2.63 4.08
N ASN A 918 -39.73 -3.73 3.67
CA ASN A 918 -40.02 -5.08 4.17
C ASN A 918 -39.19 -5.45 5.41
N LEU A 919 -38.24 -4.60 5.83
CA LEU A 919 -37.28 -4.88 6.91
C LEU A 919 -37.60 -4.05 8.16
N VAL A 920 -37.21 -4.56 9.32
CA VAL A 920 -37.32 -3.85 10.60
C VAL A 920 -36.09 -2.95 10.82
N ASP A 921 -36.30 -1.68 11.14
CA ASP A 921 -35.21 -0.77 11.54
C ASP A 921 -34.77 -1.04 12.98
N LEU A 922 -33.54 -1.55 13.13
CA LEU A 922 -32.91 -1.81 14.42
C LEU A 922 -31.66 -0.96 14.63
N SER A 923 -31.62 0.26 14.07
CA SER A 923 -30.52 1.20 14.27
C SER A 923 -30.37 1.63 15.73
N SER A 924 -31.45 1.57 16.54
CA SER A 924 -31.37 1.75 17.99
C SER A 924 -30.92 0.47 18.70
N THR A 925 -29.93 0.58 19.59
CA THR A 925 -29.43 -0.52 20.42
C THR A 925 -30.42 -0.98 21.50
N THR A 926 -31.44 -0.18 21.80
CA THR A 926 -32.49 -0.51 22.78
C THR A 926 -33.55 -1.49 22.25
N LYS A 927 -33.58 -1.72 20.94
CA LYS A 927 -34.51 -2.65 20.29
C LYS A 927 -33.81 -3.96 19.94
N THR A 928 -34.52 -5.06 20.10
CA THR A 928 -34.11 -6.38 19.60
C THR A 928 -35.03 -6.81 18.47
N TYR A 929 -34.52 -7.64 17.56
CA TYR A 929 -35.31 -8.22 16.49
C TYR A 929 -36.35 -9.19 17.08
N ASP A 930 -37.61 -9.01 16.70
CA ASP A 930 -38.75 -9.83 17.17
C ASP A 930 -39.10 -10.96 16.20
N GLY A 931 -38.36 -11.09 15.09
CA GLY A 931 -38.60 -12.10 14.07
C GLY A 931 -39.64 -11.70 13.01
N THR A 932 -40.20 -10.49 13.04
CA THR A 932 -41.18 -10.02 12.04
C THR A 932 -40.54 -9.54 10.74
N GLY A 933 -41.34 -9.40 9.68
CA GLY A 933 -40.88 -8.93 8.37
C GLY A 933 -39.89 -9.87 7.68
N SER A 934 -39.25 -9.36 6.64
CA SER A 934 -38.27 -10.10 5.83
C SER A 934 -36.84 -10.01 6.37
N GLY A 935 -36.66 -9.58 7.61
CA GLY A 935 -35.35 -9.36 8.24
C GLY A 935 -35.25 -8.01 8.93
N TYR A 936 -34.03 -7.51 9.13
CA TYR A 936 -33.76 -6.21 9.73
C TYR A 936 -32.58 -5.50 9.07
N TYR A 937 -32.47 -4.20 9.32
CA TYR A 937 -31.26 -3.43 9.04
C TYR A 937 -30.79 -2.63 10.26
N ILE A 938 -29.51 -2.29 10.27
CA ILE A 938 -28.86 -1.40 11.22
C ILE A 938 -28.19 -0.29 10.41
N THR A 939 -28.58 0.96 10.63
CA THR A 939 -27.87 2.12 10.08
C THR A 939 -26.54 2.31 10.79
N LEU A 940 -25.46 2.47 10.03
CA LEU A 940 -24.17 2.82 10.62
C LEU A 940 -24.25 4.25 11.16
N PRO A 941 -23.91 4.48 12.44
CA PRO A 941 -24.30 5.69 13.15
C PRO A 941 -23.47 6.93 12.77
N ASN A 942 -22.27 6.76 12.20
CA ASN A 942 -21.39 7.89 11.90
C ASN A 942 -21.44 8.30 10.41
N PRO A 943 -21.38 9.60 10.08
CA PRO A 943 -21.29 10.08 8.71
C PRO A 943 -20.13 9.45 7.95
N GLY A 944 -20.41 8.95 6.73
CA GLY A 944 -19.42 8.30 5.88
C GLY A 944 -18.92 6.95 6.40
N GLU A 945 -19.41 6.43 7.53
CA GLU A 945 -19.03 5.10 8.01
C GLU A 945 -19.46 4.03 7.02
N LYS A 946 -18.57 3.08 6.76
CA LYS A 946 -18.70 2.07 5.69
C LYS A 946 -18.26 0.71 6.19
N VAL A 947 -18.94 -0.35 5.78
CA VAL A 947 -18.42 -1.71 5.93
C VAL A 947 -17.26 -1.90 4.94
N VAL A 948 -16.11 -2.36 5.44
CA VAL A 948 -14.84 -2.44 4.67
C VAL A 948 -14.25 -3.85 4.63
N ASN A 949 -15.02 -4.85 5.07
CA ASN A 949 -14.66 -6.26 4.95
C ASN A 949 -15.91 -7.16 4.88
N ALA A 950 -15.71 -8.45 4.58
CA ALA A 950 -16.80 -9.42 4.53
C ALA A 950 -17.30 -9.78 5.94
N PRO A 951 -18.64 -9.85 6.16
CA PRO A 951 -19.20 -10.35 7.41
C PRO A 951 -18.91 -11.84 7.63
N LEU A 952 -18.81 -12.25 8.89
CA LEU A 952 -18.61 -13.66 9.27
C LEU A 952 -19.42 -14.00 10.52
N THR A 953 -20.29 -15.02 10.44
CA THR A 953 -21.12 -15.46 11.56
C THR A 953 -20.54 -16.66 12.28
N VAL A 954 -20.18 -16.47 13.55
CA VAL A 954 -19.65 -17.52 14.42
C VAL A 954 -20.34 -17.47 15.77
N ALA A 955 -20.70 -18.63 16.30
CA ALA A 955 -21.29 -18.77 17.63
C ALA A 955 -22.54 -17.87 17.86
N GLY A 956 -23.31 -17.57 16.81
CA GLY A 956 -24.54 -16.78 16.88
C GLY A 956 -24.37 -15.28 16.66
N TYR A 957 -23.14 -14.80 16.46
CA TYR A 957 -22.84 -13.39 16.20
C TYR A 957 -22.18 -13.23 14.84
N THR A 958 -22.64 -12.23 14.09
CA THR A 958 -22.03 -11.80 12.84
C THR A 958 -21.05 -10.67 13.14
N THR A 959 -19.79 -10.92 12.83
CA THR A 959 -18.68 -9.99 12.97
C THR A 959 -18.40 -9.29 11.65
N PHE A 960 -18.23 -7.97 11.66
CA PHE A 960 -17.81 -7.19 10.48
C PHE A 960 -17.14 -5.87 10.89
N GLY A 961 -16.16 -5.45 10.10
CA GLY A 961 -15.39 -4.23 10.34
C GLY A 961 -15.91 -3.04 9.53
N THR A 962 -15.84 -1.86 10.13
CA THR A 962 -16.13 -0.59 9.48
C THR A 962 -14.96 0.37 9.56
N ASN A 963 -14.91 1.32 8.63
CA ASN A 963 -14.10 2.53 8.73
C ASN A 963 -15.02 3.75 8.69
N THR A 964 -14.80 4.68 9.62
CA THR A 964 -15.40 6.02 9.59
C THR A 964 -14.34 7.02 9.15
N PRO A 965 -14.49 7.70 8.00
CA PRO A 965 -13.55 8.73 7.57
C PRO A 965 -13.41 9.80 8.63
N ALA A 966 -12.17 10.18 8.92
CA ALA A 966 -11.92 11.22 9.90
C ALA A 966 -12.22 12.60 9.32
N VAL A 967 -13.07 13.35 10.01
CA VAL A 967 -13.22 14.77 9.73
C VAL A 967 -11.91 15.46 10.13
N PRO A 968 -11.24 16.19 9.21
CA PRO A 968 -10.00 16.89 9.53
C PRO A 968 -10.18 17.83 10.71
N GLN A 969 -9.33 17.70 11.74
CA GLN A 969 -9.28 18.60 12.90
C GLN A 969 -8.01 19.44 12.85
N ALA A 970 -8.12 20.71 13.21
CA ALA A 970 -6.97 21.60 13.34
C ALA A 970 -6.01 21.05 14.40
N GLY A 971 -4.75 20.78 14.03
CA GLY A 971 -3.75 20.30 14.99
C GLY A 971 -3.48 18.79 15.00
N THR A 972 -3.89 18.03 13.99
CA THR A 972 -3.62 16.58 13.87
C THR A 972 -2.58 16.29 12.78
N CYS A 973 -1.53 15.51 13.11
CA CYS A 973 -0.25 15.46 12.36
C CYS A 973 -0.14 14.37 11.30
N TYR A 974 -1.09 13.47 11.29
CA TYR A 974 -1.07 12.30 10.42
C TYR A 974 -2.38 12.27 9.66
N PRO A 975 -2.40 11.69 8.45
CA PRO A 975 -3.63 11.14 7.91
C PRO A 975 -4.32 10.37 9.02
N ASN A 976 -5.43 10.92 9.49
CA ASN A 976 -6.25 10.19 10.41
C ASN A 976 -6.89 9.11 9.56
N LEU A 977 -6.44 7.87 9.77
CA LEU A 977 -6.83 6.65 9.05
C LEU A 977 -8.32 6.31 9.25
N GLY A 978 -9.10 7.24 9.76
CA GLY A 978 -10.46 7.05 10.21
C GLY A 978 -10.51 6.27 11.50
N VAL A 979 -11.74 6.13 12.00
CA VAL A 979 -12.02 5.25 13.13
C VAL A 979 -12.39 3.88 12.57
N ALA A 980 -11.53 2.89 12.84
CA ALA A 980 -11.85 1.50 12.59
C ALA A 980 -12.71 0.95 13.74
N ARG A 981 -13.83 0.29 13.41
CA ARG A 981 -14.65 -0.44 14.40
C ARG A 981 -14.85 -1.86 13.95
N ASP A 982 -14.98 -2.75 14.93
CA ASP A 982 -15.51 -4.10 14.69
C ASP A 982 -16.86 -4.24 15.36
N TYR A 983 -17.87 -4.61 14.58
CA TYR A 983 -19.22 -4.89 15.02
C TYR A 983 -19.39 -6.38 15.28
N SER A 984 -20.13 -6.72 16.33
CA SER A 984 -20.57 -8.07 16.66
C SER A 984 -22.07 -8.06 16.93
N VAL A 985 -22.85 -8.56 15.98
CA VAL A 985 -24.33 -8.45 15.96
C VAL A 985 -24.94 -9.85 15.92
N GLY A 986 -25.79 -10.17 16.89
CA GLY A 986 -26.52 -11.44 16.92
C GLY A 986 -27.48 -11.56 15.73
N PHE A 987 -27.26 -12.51 14.83
CA PHE A 987 -27.99 -12.56 13.55
C PHE A 987 -29.50 -12.83 13.70
N LEU A 988 -29.95 -13.38 14.84
CA LEU A 988 -31.37 -13.63 15.14
C LEU A 988 -32.03 -12.58 16.04
N SER A 989 -31.25 -11.79 16.77
CA SER A 989 -31.77 -10.87 17.79
C SER A 989 -31.39 -9.42 17.54
N ALA A 990 -30.44 -9.17 16.64
CA ALA A 990 -29.70 -7.93 16.48
C ALA A 990 -28.99 -7.43 17.76
N ALA A 991 -28.92 -8.23 18.83
CA ALA A 991 -28.26 -7.85 20.07
C ALA A 991 -26.74 -7.97 19.94
N GLY A 992 -25.99 -7.06 20.57
CA GLY A 992 -24.53 -7.12 20.57
C GLY A 992 -23.96 -8.00 21.68
N GLN A 993 -22.68 -8.36 21.58
CA GLN A 993 -21.91 -8.90 22.71
C GLN A 993 -21.63 -7.84 23.79
N ASN A 994 -21.77 -6.56 23.44
CA ASN A 994 -21.76 -5.41 24.32
C ASN A 994 -22.92 -4.46 23.94
N ALA A 995 -23.16 -3.45 24.78
CA ALA A 995 -24.28 -2.50 24.61
C ALA A 995 -24.21 -1.68 23.30
N ASN A 996 -23.02 -1.46 22.75
CA ASN A 996 -22.80 -0.67 21.54
C ASN A 996 -22.81 -1.52 20.26
N ARG A 997 -22.86 -2.86 20.40
CA ARG A 997 -22.68 -3.84 19.31
C ARG A 997 -21.36 -3.73 18.55
N SER A 998 -20.43 -2.91 19.03
CA SER A 998 -19.16 -2.63 18.38
C SER A 998 -18.10 -2.19 19.37
N VAL A 999 -16.85 -2.37 18.97
CA VAL A 999 -15.66 -1.83 19.65
C VAL A 999 -14.81 -1.05 18.66
N GLN A 1000 -14.15 0.00 19.12
CA GLN A 1000 -13.14 0.70 18.33
C GLN A 1000 -11.83 -0.08 18.37
N LEU A 1001 -11.23 -0.28 17.20
CA LEU A 1001 -9.95 -0.96 17.05
C LEU A 1001 -8.80 0.05 17.13
N ASP A 1002 -7.67 -0.41 17.65
CA ASP A 1002 -6.44 0.37 17.71
C ASP A 1002 -5.85 0.55 16.30
N GLY A 1003 -5.21 1.70 16.05
CA GLY A 1003 -4.50 2.00 14.80
C GLY A 1003 -5.35 2.55 13.64
N GLY A 1004 -6.68 2.39 13.68
CA GLY A 1004 -7.57 2.89 12.62
C GLY A 1004 -7.44 2.12 11.30
N GLY A 1005 -7.76 2.78 10.18
CA GLY A 1005 -7.62 2.22 8.83
C GLY A 1005 -8.66 1.16 8.48
N PHE A 1006 -8.33 0.27 7.54
CA PHE A 1006 -9.21 -0.85 7.19
C PHE A 1006 -8.86 -2.09 8.02
N PRO A 1007 -9.76 -2.56 8.90
CA PRO A 1007 -9.57 -3.85 9.55
C PRO A 1007 -9.59 -5.00 8.52
N PRO A 1008 -8.77 -6.05 8.71
CA PRO A 1008 -8.82 -7.23 7.87
C PRO A 1008 -10.20 -7.92 8.02
N SER A 1009 -10.60 -8.72 7.02
CA SER A 1009 -11.83 -9.53 7.17
C SER A 1009 -11.65 -10.57 8.26
N ALA A 1010 -12.67 -10.77 9.07
CA ALA A 1010 -12.64 -11.73 10.15
C ALA A 1010 -12.38 -13.16 9.62
N VAL A 1011 -11.57 -13.93 10.34
CA VAL A 1011 -11.23 -15.32 10.00
C VAL A 1011 -11.41 -16.18 11.24
N TYR A 1012 -12.18 -17.25 11.12
CA TYR A 1012 -12.40 -18.21 12.18
C TYR A 1012 -11.78 -19.57 11.86
N GLY A 1013 -11.15 -20.18 12.86
CA GLY A 1013 -10.55 -21.50 12.73
C GLY A 1013 -10.31 -22.18 14.07
N LEU A 1014 -10.19 -23.51 14.04
CA LEU A 1014 -9.65 -24.27 15.17
C LEU A 1014 -8.13 -24.37 15.01
N VAL A 1015 -7.36 -23.81 15.94
CA VAL A 1015 -5.89 -23.80 15.89
C VAL A 1015 -5.36 -24.70 17.00
N SER A 1016 -4.36 -25.53 16.68
CA SER A 1016 -3.63 -26.30 17.70
C SER A 1016 -2.67 -25.38 18.45
N VAL A 1017 -2.96 -25.11 19.73
CA VAL A 1017 -2.17 -24.21 20.58
C VAL A 1017 -1.63 -25.00 21.77
N THR A 1018 -0.34 -24.86 22.04
CA THR A 1018 0.34 -25.49 23.17
C THR A 1018 0.41 -24.53 24.35
N ASP A 1019 0.01 -24.99 25.55
CA ASP A 1019 0.10 -24.21 26.79
C ASP A 1019 1.50 -24.27 27.44
N SER A 1020 1.69 -23.51 28.52
CA SER A 1020 2.95 -23.46 29.26
C SER A 1020 3.33 -24.79 29.92
N ASN A 1021 2.40 -25.75 30.03
CA ASN A 1021 2.63 -27.08 30.57
C ASN A 1021 2.98 -28.10 29.47
N GLY A 1022 3.08 -27.66 28.21
CA GLY A 1022 3.36 -28.51 27.05
C GLY A 1022 2.13 -29.26 26.52
N THR A 1023 0.92 -28.92 26.98
CA THR A 1023 -0.31 -29.56 26.52
C THR A 1023 -0.85 -28.87 25.28
N THR A 1024 -0.98 -29.59 24.16
CA THR A 1024 -1.55 -29.06 22.91
C THR A 1024 -3.05 -29.29 22.87
N SER A 1025 -3.82 -28.23 22.62
CA SER A 1025 -5.28 -28.27 22.55
C SER A 1025 -5.81 -27.54 21.31
N LEU A 1026 -6.95 -28.01 20.78
CA LEU A 1026 -7.65 -27.33 19.68
C LEU A 1026 -8.46 -26.17 20.24
N THR A 1027 -8.03 -24.96 19.91
CA THR A 1027 -8.63 -23.73 20.39
C THR A 1027 -9.39 -23.04 19.27
N PRO A 1028 -10.68 -22.67 19.45
CA PRO A 1028 -11.41 -21.86 18.48
C PRO A 1028 -10.92 -20.40 18.53
N ILE A 1029 -10.31 -19.96 17.43
CA ILE A 1029 -9.72 -18.64 17.28
C ILE A 1029 -10.50 -17.84 16.24
N LEU A 1030 -10.75 -16.57 16.55
CA LEU A 1030 -11.25 -15.55 15.64
C LEU A 1030 -10.18 -14.45 15.51
N PHE A 1031 -9.76 -14.16 14.29
CA PHE A 1031 -8.97 -12.98 13.95
C PHE A 1031 -9.90 -11.90 13.42
N GLY A 1032 -9.54 -10.63 13.63
CA GLY A 1032 -10.26 -9.48 13.07
C GLY A 1032 -11.64 -9.22 13.65
N GLY A 1033 -11.97 -9.75 14.83
CA GLY A 1033 -13.28 -9.58 15.50
C GLY A 1033 -13.29 -8.71 16.75
N GLY A 1034 -12.16 -8.06 17.06
CA GLY A 1034 -11.99 -7.19 18.23
C GLY A 1034 -12.25 -7.85 19.58
N ASN A 1035 -11.76 -7.24 20.66
CA ASN A 1035 -12.09 -7.69 22.01
C ASN A 1035 -13.46 -7.13 22.46
N GLN A 1036 -14.53 -7.84 22.09
CA GLN A 1036 -15.91 -7.40 22.36
C GLN A 1036 -16.31 -7.36 23.84
N THR A 1037 -15.54 -8.01 24.72
CA THR A 1037 -15.82 -8.14 26.16
C THR A 1037 -14.82 -7.40 27.06
N GLY A 1038 -13.77 -6.81 26.48
CA GLY A 1038 -12.73 -6.09 27.19
C GLY A 1038 -13.04 -4.60 27.40
N SER A 1039 -12.08 -3.87 27.97
CA SER A 1039 -12.15 -2.41 28.16
C SER A 1039 -11.93 -1.59 26.87
N GLY A 1040 -11.54 -2.25 25.77
CA GLY A 1040 -11.31 -1.65 24.44
C GLY A 1040 -11.26 -2.74 23.37
N GLY A 1041 -11.24 -2.35 22.08
CA GLY A 1041 -11.26 -3.31 20.96
C GLY A 1041 -9.91 -3.97 20.66
N GLY A 1042 -8.80 -3.33 21.02
CA GLY A 1042 -7.45 -3.85 20.77
C GLY A 1042 -7.05 -3.81 19.30
N SER A 1043 -5.92 -4.47 18.96
CA SER A 1043 -5.44 -4.55 17.58
C SER A 1043 -6.36 -5.39 16.70
N ALA A 1044 -6.58 -4.93 15.46
CA ALA A 1044 -7.29 -5.68 14.44
C ALA A 1044 -6.59 -7.00 14.04
N LEU A 1045 -5.29 -7.12 14.33
CA LEU A 1045 -4.49 -8.33 14.08
C LEU A 1045 -4.57 -9.34 15.23
N GLN A 1046 -5.14 -8.96 16.37
CA GLN A 1046 -5.16 -9.82 17.55
C GLN A 1046 -6.09 -11.02 17.36
N ALA A 1047 -5.61 -12.17 17.83
CA ALA A 1047 -6.39 -13.39 17.91
C ALA A 1047 -7.26 -13.38 19.17
N HIS A 1048 -8.52 -13.78 19.05
CA HIS A 1048 -9.44 -13.92 20.17
C HIS A 1048 -9.95 -15.36 20.27
N LYS A 1049 -10.03 -15.87 21.51
CA LYS A 1049 -10.66 -17.16 21.77
C LYS A 1049 -12.17 -17.01 21.71
N VAL A 1050 -12.83 -17.79 20.84
CA VAL A 1050 -14.29 -17.79 20.74
C VAL A 1050 -14.90 -18.68 21.83
N VAL A 1051 -15.77 -18.11 22.65
CA VAL A 1051 -16.57 -18.89 23.61
C VAL A 1051 -17.93 -19.20 23.00
N ILE A 1052 -18.18 -20.48 22.80
CA ILE A 1052 -19.48 -20.98 22.36
C ILE A 1052 -20.35 -21.24 23.59
N THR A 1053 -21.41 -20.45 23.79
CA THR A 1053 -22.41 -20.67 24.86
C THR A 1053 -23.75 -21.12 24.26
N GLY A 1054 -24.49 -21.96 24.99
CA GLY A 1054 -25.91 -22.24 24.71
C GLY A 1054 -26.25 -23.07 23.46
N ALA A 1055 -25.28 -23.50 22.66
CA ALA A 1055 -25.57 -24.35 21.52
C ALA A 1055 -25.62 -25.82 21.97
N GLY A 1056 -26.79 -26.46 21.86
CA GLY A 1056 -27.03 -27.86 22.25
C GLY A 1056 -26.20 -28.89 21.46
N LYS A 1057 -26.72 -30.11 21.27
CA LYS A 1057 -26.02 -31.16 20.49
C LYS A 1057 -25.77 -30.66 19.05
N ARG A 1058 -24.50 -30.48 18.69
CA ARG A 1058 -24.08 -30.06 17.36
C ARG A 1058 -23.75 -31.28 16.50
N LYS A 1059 -24.20 -31.28 15.25
CA LYS A 1059 -23.65 -32.13 14.20
C LYS A 1059 -22.66 -31.29 13.40
N ARG A 1060 -21.46 -31.82 13.18
CA ARG A 1060 -20.43 -31.20 12.34
C ARG A 1060 -20.91 -31.34 10.89
N THR A 1061 -21.30 -30.24 10.25
CA THR A 1061 -21.57 -30.21 8.80
C THR A 1061 -20.26 -29.81 8.13
N TYR A 1062 -19.48 -30.79 7.70
CA TYR A 1062 -18.33 -30.55 6.84
C TYR A 1062 -18.60 -31.04 5.42
N TRP A 1063 -17.83 -30.46 4.51
CA TRP A 1063 -17.81 -30.70 3.09
C TRP A 1063 -16.80 -31.79 2.76
N TYR A 1064 -17.18 -33.08 2.77
CA TYR A 1064 -16.43 -34.11 2.02
C TYR A 1064 -17.34 -35.25 1.57
N SER A 1065 -16.93 -35.87 0.46
CA SER A 1065 -17.59 -37.01 -0.19
C SER A 1065 -17.34 -38.32 0.56
N GLU A 1066 -18.16 -39.32 0.26
CA GLU A 1066 -18.28 -40.60 0.97
C GLU A 1066 -17.00 -41.47 1.06
N SER A 1067 -15.92 -41.13 0.34
CA SER A 1067 -14.64 -41.84 0.32
C SER A 1067 -13.85 -41.78 1.64
N ASP A 1068 -14.16 -40.85 2.53
CA ASP A 1068 -13.39 -40.59 3.76
C ASP A 1068 -13.94 -41.36 4.98
N LYS A 1069 -14.79 -42.37 4.73
CA LYS A 1069 -15.28 -43.31 5.74
C LYS A 1069 -14.50 -44.61 5.70
N HIS A 1070 -13.17 -44.61 5.84
CA HIS A 1070 -12.43 -45.76 6.37
C HIS A 1070 -11.10 -45.35 6.98
#